data_AF-A0A8R1Y3H8-F1
#
_entry.id   AF-A0A8R1Y3H8-F1
#
_cell.length_a   1.000
_cell.length_b   1.000
_cell.length_c   1.000
_cell.angle_alpha   90.00
_cell.angle_beta   90.00
_cell.angle_gamma   90.00
#
_symmetry.space_group_name_H-M   'P 1'
#
loop_
_entity.id
_entity.type
_entity.pdbx_description
1 polymer ?
#
loop_
_entity_poly.entity_id
_entity_poly.type
_entity_poly.pdbx_seq_one_letter_code
_entity_poly.pdbx_strand_id
1 'polypeptide(L)'
;MKFGEQLSSHLTPEWRKQYIDYEGLKSMLYEIMANLPTEPEDREQYLSQMDEKFFAECERELTKINLFYSQKIAEAQRKFHELNAELLAFKEALENRGTESITDPTPLRRRIRRHNTPSRNIIREHAKTAQQLKLAFSEFYLALVLLQNYQQLNATGFRKILKKHDKLTENERGLNWRISRVEKSSFFLNHDVETLINNVERDVINDLEGGNRQAGMKRLKVPPLSEKQNATTTFTLGFFLGAFIVLGIAIFISWSATESRSTEPKWVAVRLFRGPFLLFVAIWLCGLNMWGWAEAGVNHVLIFEVDPRNHLTYQSVMQIASFMCMLWSLGVLGYLYCHLINLPPFLFPLLLMIICIIYLFNPFKKPASMSQRNSRFWILKHCFNCFSAPLHYVTFIDFWLGDQMNSLVTSFLDFQYFICFYTTEVDYSDWTLSVRTVNVTTNEPIPWGYVDINTGRDMCTSSAGIRVLVSVLPATIRFMQCLRRFRDTGNAHPHLINAGKYSTTYLVVFFKSLNHWAEKTDPTATNIFFYLWIAAYIFSFAYTFLWDIFMDWGLIDPMAPKDSPFLREEMIYGSKWYYYGAIVEDFILRLSWVLNISLGEAWTMESDLLTCITAPLEVFRRFIWNYFRLENEHINNCGQFRAVRDISVKPIKKGDLESLLLKIDEENGVTHRGQDLRIRIRKQKKSSKNRKQILRHARFSRIAISLNPDCTSAILAESTQRYFAYALICYIVLQCGKAGYLSVGLELNIPLILYSRWRARREHLSHLTKFYRKDIFKADLKQYKTAIIFGTETLMNDLSMKIMEMKIGSFLIACRFPLPTSEVNTQWLLLCTIGNGFDGVWLYEKIR
;
A
#
# COMPACT_ATOMS: atom_id res chain seq x y z
N MET A 1 -5.05 19.37 23.55
CA MET A 1 -5.36 18.10 22.85
C MET A 1 -5.54 17.03 23.92
N LYS A 2 -6.56 16.16 23.85
CA LYS A 2 -6.74 15.15 24.90
C LYS A 2 -5.63 14.11 24.80
N PHE A 3 -5.14 13.60 25.93
CA PHE A 3 -4.05 12.62 25.93
C PHE A 3 -4.34 11.39 25.06
N GLY A 4 -5.57 10.88 25.03
CA GLY A 4 -5.91 9.73 24.17
C GLY A 4 -5.68 10.00 22.69
N GLU A 5 -5.91 11.24 22.23
CA GLU A 5 -5.64 11.66 20.85
C GLU A 5 -4.13 11.78 20.59
N GLN A 6 -3.38 12.39 21.52
CA GLN A 6 -1.91 12.47 21.44
C GLN A 6 -1.25 11.08 21.49
N LEU A 7 -1.71 10.20 22.38
CA LEU A 7 -1.23 8.84 22.48
C LEU A 7 -1.44 8.16 21.13
N SER A 8 -2.68 8.16 20.60
CA SER A 8 -3.03 7.60 19.30
C SER A 8 -2.18 8.14 18.15
N SER A 9 -1.84 9.44 18.16
CA SER A 9 -0.97 10.04 17.14
C SER A 9 0.51 9.68 17.27
N HIS A 10 0.97 9.27 18.46
CA HIS A 10 2.36 8.91 18.73
C HIS A 10 2.63 7.40 18.83
N LEU A 11 1.61 6.55 18.65
CA LEU A 11 1.75 5.09 18.71
C LEU A 11 2.48 4.52 17.50
N THR A 12 3.63 3.88 17.73
CA THR A 12 4.29 2.99 16.76
C THR A 12 3.28 1.98 16.19
N PRO A 13 2.94 2.04 14.89
CA PRO A 13 1.78 1.33 14.33
C PRO A 13 1.88 -0.19 14.47
N GLU A 14 3.08 -0.74 14.28
CA GLU A 14 3.37 -2.18 14.39
C GLU A 14 3.08 -2.68 15.81
N TRP A 15 3.16 -1.80 16.80
CA TRP A 15 3.02 -2.13 18.21
C TRP A 15 1.71 -1.60 18.78
N ARG A 16 0.80 -1.05 17.96
CA ARG A 16 -0.45 -0.40 18.43
C ARG A 16 -1.22 -1.26 19.43
N LYS A 17 -1.36 -2.57 19.16
CA LYS A 17 -2.05 -3.53 20.05
C LYS A 17 -1.31 -3.81 21.37
N GLN A 18 0.00 -3.56 21.38
CA GLN A 18 0.90 -3.78 22.50
C GLN A 18 0.99 -2.57 23.43
N TYR A 19 0.53 -1.39 23.02
CA TYR A 19 0.36 -0.25 23.91
C TYR A 19 -0.82 -0.46 24.87
N ILE A 20 -0.84 0.31 25.95
CA ILE A 20 -1.96 0.39 26.88
C ILE A 20 -3.25 0.78 26.15
N ASP A 21 -4.33 0.04 26.38
CA ASP A 21 -5.67 0.39 25.91
C ASP A 21 -6.28 1.50 26.79
N TYR A 22 -5.73 2.71 26.63
CA TYR A 22 -6.13 3.87 27.41
C TYR A 22 -7.61 4.23 27.21
N GLU A 23 -8.15 4.09 26.00
CA GLU A 23 -9.56 4.41 25.73
C GLU A 23 -10.52 3.32 26.23
N GLY A 24 -10.12 2.04 26.20
CA GLY A 24 -10.86 0.95 26.84
C GLY A 24 -10.95 1.13 28.34
N LEU A 25 -9.81 1.32 29.01
CA LEU A 25 -9.77 1.57 30.46
C LEU A 25 -10.54 2.83 30.87
N LYS A 26 -10.47 3.89 30.06
CA LYS A 26 -11.21 5.14 30.30
C LYS A 26 -12.71 4.97 30.11
N SER A 27 -13.12 4.14 29.15
CA SER A 27 -14.53 3.81 28.94
C SER A 27 -15.08 3.00 30.11
N MET A 28 -14.30 2.04 30.61
CA MET A 28 -14.62 1.27 31.81
C MET A 28 -14.86 2.18 33.02
N LEU A 29 -13.96 3.15 33.28
CA LEU A 29 -14.16 4.12 34.38
C LEU A 29 -15.45 4.93 34.23
N TYR A 30 -15.77 5.39 33.01
CA TYR A 30 -17.02 6.13 32.80
C TYR A 30 -18.28 5.24 32.91
N GLU A 31 -18.18 3.97 32.56
CA GLU A 31 -19.27 3.01 32.74
C GLU A 31 -19.52 2.71 34.21
N ILE A 32 -18.47 2.56 35.01
CA ILE A 32 -18.55 2.42 36.48
C ILE A 32 -19.29 3.62 37.07
N MET A 33 -18.89 4.84 36.71
CA MET A 33 -19.53 6.07 37.21
C MET A 33 -20.98 6.23 36.75
N ALA A 34 -21.35 5.71 35.57
CA ALA A 34 -22.70 5.81 35.05
C ALA A 34 -23.69 4.84 35.71
N ASN A 35 -23.19 3.74 36.28
CA ASN A 35 -23.98 2.67 36.89
C ASN A 35 -23.92 2.70 38.43
N LEU A 36 -23.47 3.81 39.02
CA LEU A 36 -23.43 3.98 40.48
C LEU A 36 -24.83 3.79 41.09
N PRO A 37 -24.99 2.89 42.08
CA PRO A 37 -26.22 2.73 42.85
C PRO A 37 -26.66 4.04 43.51
N THR A 38 -27.92 4.16 43.93
CA THR A 38 -28.40 5.37 44.64
C THR A 38 -28.08 5.32 46.13
N GLU A 39 -28.21 4.15 46.74
CA GLU A 39 -27.99 3.92 48.17
C GLU A 39 -26.48 3.93 48.53
N PRO A 40 -26.07 4.55 49.65
CA PRO A 40 -24.67 4.71 50.00
C PRO A 40 -23.94 3.39 50.29
N GLU A 41 -24.58 2.43 50.97
CA GLU A 41 -23.98 1.11 51.26
C GLU A 41 -23.74 0.31 49.98
N ASP A 42 -24.73 0.30 49.07
CA ASP A 42 -24.61 -0.35 47.77
C ASP A 42 -23.53 0.32 46.91
N ARG A 43 -23.37 1.66 47.00
CA ARG A 43 -22.33 2.40 46.27
C ARG A 43 -20.92 1.97 46.67
N GLU A 44 -20.65 1.83 47.97
CA GLU A 44 -19.32 1.47 48.46
C GLU A 44 -18.94 0.04 48.06
N GLN A 45 -19.87 -0.91 48.23
CA GLN A 45 -19.67 -2.29 47.77
C GLN A 45 -19.49 -2.38 46.26
N TYR A 46 -20.31 -1.64 45.49
CA TYR A 46 -20.19 -1.58 44.04
C TYR A 46 -18.84 -1.01 43.60
N LEU A 47 -18.40 0.11 44.18
CA LEU A 47 -17.12 0.72 43.88
C LEU A 47 -15.96 -0.23 44.19
N SER A 48 -15.98 -0.93 45.32
CA SER A 48 -14.91 -1.89 45.65
C SER A 48 -14.84 -3.05 44.65
N GLN A 49 -15.97 -3.62 44.24
CA GLN A 49 -15.99 -4.69 43.23
C GLN A 49 -15.54 -4.19 41.84
N MET A 50 -15.85 -2.94 41.49
CA MET A 50 -15.46 -2.37 40.21
C MET A 50 -13.99 -1.92 40.20
N ASP A 51 -13.44 -1.46 41.32
CA ASP A 51 -12.01 -1.21 41.51
C ASP A 51 -11.21 -2.49 41.24
N GLU A 52 -11.62 -3.62 41.81
CA GLU A 52 -10.96 -4.91 41.57
C GLU A 52 -10.94 -5.28 40.08
N LYS A 53 -12.07 -5.12 39.39
CA LYS A 53 -12.16 -5.36 37.94
C LYS A 53 -11.26 -4.41 37.14
N PHE A 54 -11.24 -3.13 37.51
CA PHE A 54 -10.41 -2.13 36.84
C PHE A 54 -8.91 -2.41 37.03
N PHE A 55 -8.48 -2.77 38.24
CA PHE A 55 -7.09 -3.11 38.51
C PHE A 55 -6.69 -4.46 37.89
N ALA A 56 -7.59 -5.43 37.81
CA ALA A 56 -7.35 -6.68 37.07
C ALA A 56 -7.09 -6.41 35.58
N GLU A 57 -7.86 -5.49 34.97
CA GLU A 57 -7.65 -5.09 33.58
C GLU A 57 -6.34 -4.29 33.41
N CYS A 58 -6.00 -3.42 34.37
CA CYS A 58 -4.70 -2.74 34.39
C CYS A 58 -3.52 -3.72 34.52
N GLU A 59 -3.64 -4.77 35.32
CA GLU A 59 -2.64 -5.82 35.48
C GLU A 59 -2.47 -6.63 34.18
N ARG A 60 -3.57 -6.93 33.49
CA ARG A 60 -3.55 -7.59 32.17
C ARG A 60 -2.79 -6.74 31.14
N GLU A 61 -3.07 -5.44 31.09
CA GLU A 61 -2.39 -4.50 30.21
C GLU A 61 -0.91 -4.32 30.59
N LEU A 62 -0.59 -4.29 31.88
CA LEU A 62 0.79 -4.17 32.37
C LEU A 62 1.62 -5.41 32.02
N THR A 63 1.03 -6.59 32.16
CA THR A 63 1.67 -7.87 31.78
C THR A 63 1.97 -7.92 30.29
N LYS A 64 1.01 -7.51 29.45
CA LYS A 64 1.19 -7.40 27.99
C LYS A 64 2.36 -6.47 27.65
N ILE A 65 2.41 -5.29 28.26
CA ILE A 65 3.46 -4.30 28.01
C ILE A 65 4.84 -4.80 28.47
N ASN A 66 4.93 -5.41 29.66
CA ASN A 66 6.17 -5.99 30.18
C ASN A 66 6.71 -7.10 29.28
N LEU A 67 5.85 -8.02 28.84
CA LEU A 67 6.25 -9.13 27.97
C LEU A 67 6.77 -8.61 26.63
N PHE A 68 6.03 -7.70 26.01
CA PHE A 68 6.41 -7.12 24.73
C PHE A 68 7.72 -6.32 24.82
N TYR A 69 7.86 -5.48 25.85
CA TYR A 69 9.06 -4.69 26.05
C TYR A 69 10.30 -5.56 26.29
N SER A 70 10.18 -6.61 27.12
CA SER A 70 11.28 -7.53 27.41
C SER A 70 11.74 -8.28 26.15
N GLN A 71 10.79 -8.72 25.30
CA GLN A 71 11.10 -9.33 24.01
C GLN A 71 11.84 -8.36 23.08
N LYS A 72 11.40 -7.11 23.00
CA LYS A 72 12.03 -6.09 22.14
C LYS A 72 13.41 -5.67 22.61
N ILE A 73 13.63 -5.60 23.91
CA ILE A 73 14.97 -5.37 24.47
C ILE A 73 15.92 -6.51 24.13
N ALA A 74 15.49 -7.77 24.29
CA ALA A 74 16.32 -8.92 23.95
C ALA A 74 16.66 -8.97 22.44
N GLU A 75 15.68 -8.66 21.57
CA GLU A 75 15.89 -8.51 20.13
C GLU A 75 16.91 -7.40 19.83
N ALA A 76 16.80 -6.25 20.49
CA ALA A 76 17.69 -5.12 20.30
C ALA A 76 19.13 -5.44 20.76
N GLN A 77 19.30 -6.11 21.89
CA GLN A 77 20.63 -6.54 22.37
C GLN A 77 21.31 -7.49 21.38
N ARG A 78 20.58 -8.47 20.81
CA ARG A 78 21.12 -9.38 19.79
C ARG A 78 21.54 -8.63 18.53
N LYS A 79 20.66 -7.75 18.02
CA LYS A 79 20.96 -6.91 16.84
C LYS A 79 22.18 -6.01 17.07
N PHE A 80 22.31 -5.44 18.25
CA PHE A 80 23.48 -4.62 18.61
C PHE A 80 24.78 -5.45 18.61
N HIS A 81 24.74 -6.67 19.16
CA HIS A 81 25.90 -7.57 19.13
C HIS A 81 26.30 -7.94 17.70
N GLU A 82 25.33 -8.24 16.82
CA GLU A 82 25.58 -8.53 15.40
C GLU A 82 26.21 -7.32 14.70
N LEU A 83 25.65 -6.12 14.88
CA LEU A 83 26.19 -4.88 14.29
C LEU A 83 27.60 -4.56 14.79
N ASN A 84 27.88 -4.81 16.07
CA ASN A 84 29.23 -4.63 16.61
C ASN A 84 30.23 -5.63 16.05
N ALA A 85 29.84 -6.89 15.87
CA ALA A 85 30.69 -7.88 15.22
C ALA A 85 31.02 -7.46 13.78
N GLU A 86 30.04 -6.96 13.04
CA GLU A 86 30.26 -6.43 11.68
C GLU A 86 31.13 -5.16 11.68
N LEU A 87 30.95 -4.27 12.66
CA LEU A 87 31.78 -3.07 12.83
C LEU A 87 33.24 -3.42 13.12
N LEU A 88 33.47 -4.42 13.99
CA LEU A 88 34.81 -4.93 14.29
C LEU A 88 35.47 -5.54 13.05
N ALA A 89 34.77 -6.39 12.31
CA ALA A 89 35.26 -6.97 11.05
C ALA A 89 35.61 -5.87 10.02
N PHE A 90 34.82 -4.79 9.97
CA PHE A 90 35.12 -3.63 9.13
C PHE A 90 36.37 -2.87 9.57
N LYS A 91 36.57 -2.66 10.88
CA LYS A 91 37.78 -2.03 11.42
C LYS A 91 39.04 -2.86 11.13
N GLU A 92 39.00 -4.16 11.36
CA GLU A 92 40.10 -5.08 11.03
C GLU A 92 40.43 -5.04 9.53
N ALA A 93 39.42 -4.94 8.66
CA ALA A 93 39.64 -4.80 7.22
C ALA A 93 40.31 -3.47 6.83
N LEU A 94 40.06 -2.38 7.58
CA LEU A 94 40.72 -1.08 7.39
C LEU A 94 42.18 -1.10 7.86
N GLU A 95 42.45 -1.65 9.05
CA GLU A 95 43.81 -1.75 9.60
C GLU A 95 44.72 -2.58 8.69
N ASN A 96 44.20 -3.68 8.16
CA ASN A 96 44.89 -4.53 7.18
C ASN A 96 45.19 -3.81 5.86
N ARG A 97 44.44 -2.76 5.48
CA ARG A 97 44.77 -1.91 4.31
C ARG A 97 45.87 -0.90 4.63
N GLY A 98 45.90 -0.37 5.86
CA GLY A 98 46.92 0.59 6.31
C GLY A 98 48.32 -0.04 6.46
N THR A 99 48.40 -1.31 6.86
CA THR A 99 49.70 -2.02 6.93
C THR A 99 50.26 -2.37 5.55
N GLU A 100 49.42 -2.71 4.57
CA GLU A 100 49.86 -3.03 3.19
C GLU A 100 50.47 -1.83 2.43
N SER A 101 50.18 -0.59 2.83
CA SER A 101 50.77 0.60 2.21
C SER A 101 52.17 0.95 2.74
N ILE A 102 52.51 0.55 3.97
CA ILE A 102 53.77 0.96 4.62
C ILE A 102 54.91 -0.04 4.34
N THR A 103 54.63 -1.34 4.25
CA THR A 103 55.70 -2.35 4.30
C THR A 103 56.15 -2.95 2.95
N ASP A 104 55.63 -2.56 1.80
CA ASP A 104 56.02 -3.18 0.52
C ASP A 104 56.29 -2.16 -0.61
N PRO A 105 57.57 -1.81 -0.89
CA PRO A 105 57.93 -0.94 -2.01
C PRO A 105 57.89 -1.62 -3.40
N THR A 106 57.60 -2.92 -3.52
CA THR A 106 57.64 -3.61 -4.83
C THR A 106 56.28 -4.20 -5.26
N PRO A 107 55.74 -3.81 -6.43
CA PRO A 107 54.44 -4.28 -6.92
C PRO A 107 54.39 -5.78 -7.21
N LEU A 108 55.55 -6.41 -7.46
CA LEU A 108 55.65 -7.83 -7.79
C LEU A 108 55.33 -8.74 -6.59
N ARG A 109 55.82 -8.40 -5.39
CA ARG A 109 55.56 -9.17 -4.16
C ARG A 109 54.09 -9.09 -3.72
N ARG A 110 53.45 -7.94 -3.96
CA ARG A 110 52.02 -7.71 -3.74
C ARG A 110 51.13 -8.61 -4.61
N ARG A 111 51.57 -8.96 -5.83
CA ARG A 111 50.83 -9.84 -6.75
C ARG A 111 50.92 -11.33 -6.33
N ILE A 112 52.10 -11.78 -5.89
CA ILE A 112 52.32 -13.17 -5.46
C ILE A 112 51.53 -13.48 -4.18
N ARG A 113 51.53 -12.58 -3.19
CA ARG A 113 50.75 -12.79 -1.94
C ARG A 113 49.23 -12.78 -2.16
N ARG A 114 48.71 -12.01 -3.13
CA ARG A 114 47.28 -12.01 -3.47
C ARG A 114 46.76 -13.38 -3.91
N HIS A 115 47.62 -14.22 -4.48
CA HIS A 115 47.20 -15.55 -4.93
C HIS A 115 47.19 -16.62 -3.83
N ASN A 116 47.96 -16.45 -2.75
CA ASN A 116 48.22 -17.53 -1.79
C ASN A 116 47.37 -17.52 -0.50
N THR A 117 46.31 -16.70 -0.40
CA THR A 117 45.43 -16.74 0.80
C THR A 117 43.94 -16.66 0.46
N PRO A 118 43.24 -17.80 0.27
CA PRO A 118 41.81 -17.81 -0.03
C PRO A 118 40.95 -17.22 1.10
N SER A 119 41.22 -17.60 2.36
CA SER A 119 40.39 -17.19 3.50
C SER A 119 40.37 -15.68 3.75
N ARG A 120 41.42 -14.96 3.35
CA ARG A 120 41.55 -13.51 3.55
C ARG A 120 40.75 -12.71 2.50
N ASN A 121 40.54 -13.27 1.30
CA ASN A 121 39.68 -12.68 0.28
C ASN A 121 38.19 -12.83 0.63
N ILE A 122 37.79 -13.95 1.25
CA ILE A 122 36.40 -14.20 1.66
C ILE A 122 35.93 -13.16 2.68
N ILE A 123 36.75 -12.83 3.70
CA ILE A 123 36.40 -11.81 4.70
C ILE A 123 36.27 -10.42 4.03
N ARG A 124 37.14 -10.09 3.07
CA ARG A 124 37.08 -8.82 2.31
C ARG A 124 35.83 -8.71 1.43
N GLU A 125 35.34 -9.81 0.85
CA GLU A 125 34.13 -9.81 0.03
C GLU A 125 32.84 -9.65 0.86
N HIS A 126 32.82 -10.17 2.09
CA HIS A 126 31.62 -10.12 2.95
C HIS A 126 31.57 -8.93 3.90
N ALA A 127 32.68 -8.22 4.12
CA ALA A 127 32.70 -7.05 4.99
C ALA A 127 31.79 -5.95 4.41
N LYS A 128 30.78 -5.55 5.20
CA LYS A 128 29.92 -4.42 4.85
C LYS A 128 30.76 -3.16 4.66
N THR A 129 30.39 -2.37 3.65
CA THR A 129 31.01 -1.07 3.43
C THR A 129 30.66 -0.11 4.58
N ALA A 130 31.50 0.92 4.78
CA ALA A 130 31.24 1.98 5.76
C ALA A 130 29.83 2.59 5.60
N GLN A 131 29.33 2.73 4.36
CA GLN A 131 28.01 3.26 4.09
C GLN A 131 26.88 2.31 4.49
N GLN A 132 27.03 1.00 4.26
CA GLN A 132 26.07 -0.01 4.68
C GLN A 132 25.99 -0.12 6.21
N LEU A 133 27.14 -0.11 6.90
CA LEU A 133 27.16 -0.05 8.37
C LEU A 133 26.49 1.23 8.88
N LYS A 134 26.85 2.39 8.31
CA LYS A 134 26.22 3.67 8.64
C LYS A 134 24.69 3.63 8.47
N LEU A 135 24.17 2.97 7.44
CA LEU A 135 22.73 2.79 7.23
C LEU A 135 22.14 1.87 8.30
N ALA A 136 22.72 0.69 8.52
CA ALA A 136 22.24 -0.29 9.48
C ALA A 136 22.20 0.24 10.92
N PHE A 137 23.23 0.96 11.37
CA PHE A 137 23.23 1.63 12.67
C PHE A 137 22.16 2.74 12.76
N SER A 138 21.87 3.43 11.66
CA SER A 138 20.81 4.46 11.65
C SER A 138 19.41 3.85 11.80
N GLU A 139 19.15 2.72 11.13
CA GLU A 139 17.89 1.97 11.26
C GLU A 139 17.74 1.38 12.66
N PHE A 140 18.82 0.82 13.21
CA PHE A 140 18.83 0.29 14.56
C PHE A 140 18.59 1.39 15.61
N TYR A 141 19.23 2.56 15.45
CA TYR A 141 18.97 3.72 16.31
C TYR A 141 17.50 4.15 16.29
N LEU A 142 16.88 4.19 15.11
CA LEU A 142 15.43 4.47 14.99
C LEU A 142 14.59 3.45 15.76
N ALA A 143 14.90 2.15 15.64
CA ALA A 143 14.18 1.10 16.38
C ALA A 143 14.30 1.28 17.91
N LEU A 144 15.48 1.66 18.41
CA LEU A 144 15.69 1.97 19.82
C LEU A 144 14.92 3.21 20.27
N VAL A 145 14.89 4.27 19.47
CA VAL A 145 14.09 5.47 19.75
C VAL A 145 12.61 5.13 19.82
N LEU A 146 12.09 4.32 18.89
CA LEU A 146 10.70 3.85 18.96
C LEU A 146 10.42 3.08 20.25
N LEU A 147 11.35 2.22 20.69
CA LEU A 147 11.24 1.45 21.94
C LEU A 147 11.28 2.35 23.18
N GLN A 148 12.11 3.38 23.18
CA GLN A 148 12.15 4.40 24.23
C GLN A 148 10.81 5.15 24.32
N ASN A 149 10.24 5.55 23.17
CA ASN A 149 8.93 6.20 23.14
C ASN A 149 7.82 5.25 23.60
N TYR A 150 7.89 3.97 23.24
CA TYR A 150 6.97 2.95 23.74
C TYR A 150 6.98 2.88 25.27
N GLN A 151 8.16 2.81 25.88
CA GLN A 151 8.33 2.82 27.34
C GLN A 151 7.69 4.07 27.98
N GLN A 152 8.01 5.25 27.46
CA GLN A 152 7.55 6.53 28.00
C GLN A 152 6.04 6.75 27.85
N LEU A 153 5.48 6.41 26.69
CA LEU A 153 4.05 6.57 26.41
C LEU A 153 3.21 5.63 27.28
N ASN A 154 3.63 4.37 27.44
CA ASN A 154 2.93 3.43 28.32
C ASN A 154 3.01 3.83 29.79
N ALA A 155 4.19 4.27 30.27
CA ALA A 155 4.34 4.80 31.63
C ALA A 155 3.42 6.02 31.87
N THR A 156 3.38 6.95 30.91
CA THR A 156 2.48 8.12 30.96
C THR A 156 1.01 7.72 30.90
N GLY A 157 0.69 6.69 30.10
CA GLY A 157 -0.66 6.14 29.98
C GLY A 157 -1.18 5.57 31.29
N PHE A 158 -0.39 4.72 31.95
CA PHE A 158 -0.70 4.21 33.29
C PHE A 158 -0.85 5.34 34.31
N ARG A 159 0.09 6.29 34.34
CA ARG A 159 0.02 7.44 35.26
C ARG A 159 -1.31 8.19 35.11
N LYS A 160 -1.74 8.47 33.87
CA LYS A 160 -2.95 9.23 33.60
C LYS A 160 -4.24 8.46 33.86
N ILE A 161 -4.29 7.17 33.51
CA ILE A 161 -5.49 6.39 33.72
C ILE A 161 -5.73 6.13 35.21
N LEU A 162 -4.66 5.91 35.98
CA LEU A 162 -4.72 5.73 37.43
C LEU A 162 -5.04 7.06 38.14
N LYS A 163 -4.46 8.19 37.71
CA LYS A 163 -4.88 9.53 38.21
C LYS A 163 -6.34 9.84 37.88
N LYS A 164 -6.86 9.33 36.75
CA LYS A 164 -8.27 9.49 36.39
C LYS A 164 -9.18 8.65 37.25
N HIS A 165 -8.79 7.41 37.55
CA HIS A 165 -9.47 6.56 38.51
C HIS A 165 -9.63 7.31 39.84
N ASP A 166 -8.52 7.77 40.43
CA ASP A 166 -8.50 8.46 41.73
C ASP A 166 -9.37 9.72 41.75
N LYS A 167 -9.40 10.47 40.64
CA LYS A 167 -10.26 11.66 40.50
C LYS A 167 -11.76 11.33 40.40
N LEU A 168 -12.12 10.14 39.91
CA LEU A 168 -13.52 9.73 39.74
C LEU A 168 -14.06 9.00 40.98
N THR A 169 -13.22 8.23 41.66
CA THR A 169 -13.57 7.48 42.88
C THR A 169 -13.28 8.26 44.17
N GLU A 170 -12.63 9.42 44.06
CA GLU A 170 -12.23 10.29 45.18
C GLU A 170 -11.37 9.54 46.23
N ASN A 171 -10.50 8.64 45.77
CA ASN A 171 -9.57 7.86 46.60
C ASN A 171 -8.14 7.87 46.03
N GLU A 172 -7.18 7.33 46.79
CA GLU A 172 -5.76 7.26 46.37
C GLU A 172 -5.31 5.84 45.97
N ARG A 173 -6.27 4.94 45.70
CA ARG A 173 -5.96 3.52 45.42
C ARG A 173 -5.18 3.35 44.11
N GLY A 174 -5.50 4.13 43.09
CA GLY A 174 -4.81 4.12 41.80
C GLY A 174 -3.37 4.61 41.90
N LEU A 175 -3.11 5.66 42.68
CA LEU A 175 -1.76 6.12 43.02
C LEU A 175 -0.96 5.02 43.73
N ASN A 176 -1.53 4.38 44.75
CA ASN A 176 -0.89 3.28 45.48
C ASN A 176 -0.61 2.08 44.56
N TRP A 177 -1.54 1.73 43.68
CA TRP A 177 -1.36 0.68 42.68
C TRP A 177 -0.24 1.03 41.69
N ARG A 178 -0.16 2.29 41.24
CA ARG A 178 0.90 2.79 40.36
C ARG A 178 2.29 2.60 40.96
N ILE A 179 2.47 3.02 42.21
CA ILE A 179 3.76 2.95 42.93
C ILE A 179 4.13 1.48 43.20
N SER A 180 3.16 0.67 43.62
CA SER A 180 3.40 -0.72 43.99
C SER A 180 3.59 -1.67 42.80
N ARG A 181 2.96 -1.39 41.65
CA ARG A 181 2.99 -2.26 40.45
C ARG A 181 3.74 -1.64 39.28
N VAL A 182 3.28 -0.49 38.77
CA VAL A 182 3.81 0.12 37.53
C VAL A 182 5.26 0.57 37.71
N GLU A 183 5.55 1.33 38.76
CA GLU A 183 6.91 1.86 39.00
C GLU A 183 7.91 0.77 39.38
N LYS A 184 7.44 -0.40 39.83
CA LYS A 184 8.26 -1.58 40.13
C LYS A 184 8.34 -2.59 38.98
N SER A 185 7.67 -2.32 37.87
CA SER A 185 7.61 -3.25 36.73
C SER A 185 8.90 -3.23 35.90
N SER A 186 9.15 -4.33 35.18
CA SER A 186 10.38 -4.49 34.38
C SER A 186 10.49 -3.43 33.29
N PHE A 187 9.39 -3.12 32.59
CA PHE A 187 9.44 -2.10 31.53
C PHE A 187 9.73 -0.71 32.09
N PHE A 188 9.35 -0.39 33.32
CA PHE A 188 9.55 0.95 33.89
C PHE A 188 10.97 1.14 34.43
N LEU A 189 11.53 0.12 35.09
CA LEU A 189 12.85 0.17 35.72
C LEU A 189 14.02 -0.13 34.77
N ASN A 190 13.75 -0.71 33.60
CA ASN A 190 14.81 -1.09 32.67
C ASN A 190 15.42 0.14 31.96
N HIS A 191 16.75 0.27 32.06
CA HIS A 191 17.55 1.34 31.44
C HIS A 191 18.42 0.84 30.27
N ASP A 192 18.20 -0.38 29.79
CA ASP A 192 18.97 -0.98 28.71
C ASP A 192 18.77 -0.24 27.38
N VAL A 193 17.56 0.27 27.10
CA VAL A 193 17.31 1.07 25.89
C VAL A 193 18.20 2.32 25.87
N GLU A 194 18.28 3.04 26.99
CA GLU A 194 19.10 4.25 27.10
C GLU A 194 20.59 3.91 26.94
N THR A 195 21.03 2.79 27.53
CA THR A 195 22.40 2.29 27.39
C THR A 195 22.73 1.91 25.94
N LEU A 196 21.83 1.19 25.25
CA LEU A 196 21.98 0.83 23.84
C LEU A 196 22.00 2.06 22.93
N ILE A 197 21.13 3.05 23.17
CA ILE A 197 21.12 4.32 22.44
C ILE A 197 22.48 5.01 22.59
N ASN A 198 23.00 5.14 23.81
CA ASN A 198 24.29 5.78 24.08
C ASN A 198 25.47 5.03 23.44
N ASN A 199 25.44 3.70 23.45
CA ASN A 199 26.46 2.88 22.80
C ASN A 199 26.45 3.07 21.28
N VAL A 200 25.26 3.03 20.65
CA VAL A 200 25.11 3.27 19.21
C VAL A 200 25.57 4.69 18.83
N GLU A 201 25.23 5.70 19.64
CA GLU A 201 25.72 7.06 19.42
C GLU A 201 27.24 7.12 19.47
N ARG A 202 27.86 6.50 20.48
CA ARG A 202 29.32 6.45 20.63
C ARG A 202 29.98 5.77 19.43
N ASP A 203 29.51 4.59 19.05
CA ASP A 203 30.13 3.79 18.00
C ASP A 203 29.99 4.50 16.63
N VAL A 204 28.84 5.11 16.34
CA VAL A 204 28.65 5.87 15.10
C VAL A 204 29.48 7.16 15.08
N ILE A 205 29.54 7.89 16.20
CA ILE A 205 30.29 9.15 16.27
C ILE A 205 31.80 8.87 16.16
N ASN A 206 32.32 7.96 16.97
CA ASN A 206 33.76 7.74 17.08
C ASN A 206 34.29 6.88 15.93
N ASP A 207 33.62 5.75 15.63
CA ASP A 207 34.18 4.75 14.71
C ASP A 207 33.77 4.99 13.26
N LEU A 208 32.57 5.51 13.01
CA LEU A 208 32.04 5.69 11.65
C LEU A 208 32.16 7.14 11.15
N GLU A 209 32.12 8.13 12.03
CA GLU A 209 32.22 9.56 11.69
C GLU A 209 33.48 10.25 12.25
N GLY A 210 34.47 9.48 12.70
CA GLY A 210 35.81 9.97 13.06
C GLY A 210 35.81 10.98 14.21
N GLY A 211 34.91 10.82 15.18
CA GLY A 211 34.73 11.71 16.33
C GLY A 211 33.83 12.92 16.07
N ASN A 212 33.31 13.12 14.85
CA ASN A 212 32.44 14.25 14.55
C ASN A 212 31.01 14.01 15.08
N ARG A 213 30.76 14.46 16.32
CA ARG A 213 29.44 14.35 16.96
C ARG A 213 28.31 14.96 16.15
N GLN A 214 28.54 16.10 15.49
CA GLN A 214 27.50 16.75 14.70
C GLN A 214 27.12 15.89 13.49
N ALA A 215 28.10 15.32 12.78
CA ALA A 215 27.88 14.44 11.66
C ALA A 215 27.17 13.13 12.09
N GLY A 216 27.64 12.50 13.18
CA GLY A 216 27.04 11.28 13.74
C GLY A 216 25.59 11.51 14.16
N MET A 217 25.32 12.54 14.97
CA MET A 217 23.95 12.84 15.41
C MET A 217 23.05 13.29 14.26
N LYS A 218 23.56 14.00 13.25
CA LYS A 218 22.77 14.36 12.05
C LYS A 218 22.40 13.14 11.23
N ARG A 219 23.22 12.08 11.25
CA ARG A 219 22.95 10.82 10.57
C ARG A 219 21.94 9.96 11.33
N LEU A 220 22.14 9.81 12.66
CA LEU A 220 21.29 8.99 13.52
C LEU A 220 19.92 9.59 13.74
N LYS A 221 19.85 10.91 13.97
CA LYS A 221 18.58 11.62 13.99
C LYS A 221 18.01 11.54 12.59
N VAL A 222 17.00 10.68 12.44
CA VAL A 222 16.12 10.78 11.30
C VAL A 222 15.61 12.22 11.30
N PRO A 223 15.76 12.97 10.20
CA PRO A 223 15.02 14.21 10.05
C PRO A 223 13.56 13.94 10.44
N PRO A 224 12.82 14.92 10.97
CA PRO A 224 11.38 14.72 11.01
C PRO A 224 10.96 14.22 9.62
N LEU A 225 10.22 13.11 9.55
CA LEU A 225 9.75 12.58 8.26
C LEU A 225 8.93 13.63 7.49
N SER A 226 8.51 14.71 8.17
CA SER A 226 8.21 15.99 7.56
C SER A 226 9.43 16.55 6.83
N GLU A 227 9.48 16.28 5.53
CA GLU A 227 10.41 16.87 4.57
C GLU A 227 10.59 18.37 4.85
N LYS A 228 11.84 18.82 5.03
CA LYS A 228 12.10 20.25 5.16
C LYS A 228 11.76 20.93 3.84
N GLN A 229 10.65 21.65 3.82
CA GLN A 229 10.24 22.46 2.68
C GLN A 229 11.29 23.57 2.47
N ASN A 230 11.86 23.62 1.27
CA ASN A 230 12.74 24.72 0.89
C ASN A 230 11.87 25.89 0.41
N ALA A 231 12.06 27.07 1.01
CA ALA A 231 11.27 28.25 0.62
C ALA A 231 11.35 28.55 -0.89
N THR A 232 12.52 28.35 -1.49
CA THR A 232 12.74 28.54 -2.93
C THR A 232 11.93 27.56 -3.79
N THR A 233 11.81 26.28 -3.40
CA THR A 233 11.03 25.30 -4.18
C THR A 233 9.54 25.62 -4.09
N THR A 234 9.06 26.00 -2.90
CA THR A 234 7.67 26.46 -2.71
C THR A 234 7.36 27.71 -3.55
N PHE A 235 8.24 28.71 -3.51
CA PHE A 235 8.06 29.95 -4.28
C PHE A 235 8.05 29.68 -5.79
N THR A 236 9.02 28.93 -6.30
CA THR A 236 9.13 28.64 -7.74
C THR A 236 8.01 27.73 -8.24
N LEU A 237 7.56 26.76 -7.43
CA LEU A 237 6.34 25.99 -7.73
C LEU A 237 5.14 26.93 -7.89
N GLY A 238 4.90 27.81 -6.91
CA GLY A 238 3.80 28.79 -6.96
C GLY A 238 3.91 29.72 -8.17
N PHE A 239 5.12 30.19 -8.48
CA PHE A 239 5.40 31.03 -9.65
C PHE A 239 5.10 30.30 -10.97
N PHE A 240 5.62 29.09 -11.17
CA PHE A 240 5.40 28.33 -12.42
C PHE A 240 3.95 27.92 -12.58
N LEU A 241 3.28 27.51 -11.50
CA LEU A 241 1.87 27.17 -11.54
C LEU A 241 1.00 28.40 -11.83
N GLY A 242 1.29 29.55 -11.20
CA GLY A 242 0.60 30.81 -11.48
C GLY A 242 0.81 31.28 -12.91
N ALA A 243 2.04 31.22 -13.43
CA ALA A 243 2.36 31.53 -14.82
C ALA A 243 1.61 30.60 -15.78
N PHE A 244 1.60 29.29 -15.53
CA PHE A 244 0.84 28.33 -16.32
C PHE A 244 -0.67 28.68 -16.38
N ILE A 245 -1.27 29.06 -15.25
CA ILE A 245 -2.70 29.46 -15.22
C ILE A 245 -2.94 30.72 -16.05
N VAL A 246 -2.11 31.76 -15.87
CA VAL A 246 -2.25 33.03 -16.63
C VAL A 246 -2.06 32.80 -18.13
N LEU A 247 -1.03 32.03 -18.51
CA LEU A 247 -0.80 31.67 -19.91
C LEU A 247 -1.91 30.78 -20.46
N GLY A 248 -2.49 29.90 -19.64
CA GLY A 248 -3.66 29.09 -20.01
C GLY A 248 -4.89 29.94 -20.32
N ILE A 249 -5.15 30.98 -19.52
CA ILE A 249 -6.21 31.96 -19.79
C ILE A 249 -5.89 32.73 -21.09
N ALA A 250 -4.64 33.14 -21.28
CA ALA A 250 -4.21 33.79 -22.52
C ALA A 250 -4.44 32.89 -23.74
N ILE A 251 -4.08 31.60 -23.67
CA ILE A 251 -4.35 30.63 -24.75
C ILE A 251 -5.84 30.56 -25.06
N PHE A 252 -6.70 30.48 -24.04
CA PHE A 252 -8.14 30.40 -24.24
C PHE A 252 -8.69 31.65 -24.93
N ILE A 253 -8.29 32.85 -24.46
CA ILE A 253 -8.70 34.12 -25.06
C ILE A 253 -8.17 34.23 -26.49
N SER A 254 -6.88 33.96 -26.71
CA SER A 254 -6.25 33.99 -28.03
C SER A 254 -6.93 32.99 -28.98
N TRP A 255 -7.21 31.77 -28.55
CA TRP A 255 -7.90 30.77 -29.36
C TRP A 255 -9.33 31.20 -29.71
N SER A 256 -10.06 31.82 -28.78
CA SER A 256 -11.43 32.32 -29.03
C SER A 256 -11.45 33.57 -29.92
N ALA A 257 -10.41 34.39 -29.88
CA ALA A 257 -10.31 35.63 -30.67
C ALA A 257 -9.63 35.46 -32.04
N THR A 258 -8.83 34.40 -32.21
CA THR A 258 -8.08 34.16 -33.45
C THR A 258 -8.98 33.52 -34.49
N GLU A 259 -9.08 34.14 -35.67
CA GLU A 259 -9.80 33.54 -36.78
C GLU A 259 -9.13 32.25 -37.27
N SER A 260 -9.95 31.32 -37.76
CA SER A 260 -9.51 30.08 -38.38
C SER A 260 -8.53 30.37 -39.53
N ARG A 261 -7.27 29.96 -39.38
CA ARG A 261 -6.24 30.08 -40.43
C ARG A 261 -6.55 29.10 -41.57
N SER A 262 -6.96 29.62 -42.71
CA SER A 262 -7.35 28.81 -43.88
C SER A 262 -6.21 27.99 -44.48
N THR A 263 -4.96 28.41 -44.28
CA THR A 263 -3.76 27.74 -44.82
C THR A 263 -3.21 26.64 -43.90
N GLU A 264 -3.72 26.49 -42.68
CA GLU A 264 -3.18 25.53 -41.70
C GLU A 264 -4.10 24.31 -41.54
N PRO A 265 -3.53 23.09 -41.53
CA PRO A 265 -4.33 21.88 -41.40
C PRO A 265 -4.94 21.77 -40.00
N LYS A 266 -6.23 21.43 -39.94
CA LYS A 266 -6.95 21.22 -38.68
C LYS A 266 -6.32 20.09 -37.85
N TRP A 267 -6.45 20.18 -36.52
CA TRP A 267 -6.07 19.16 -35.52
C TRP A 267 -4.59 18.78 -35.40
N VAL A 268 -3.74 19.03 -36.39
CA VAL A 268 -2.32 18.68 -36.36
C VAL A 268 -1.63 19.25 -35.12
N ALA A 269 -1.73 20.57 -34.92
CA ALA A 269 -1.12 21.22 -33.75
C ALA A 269 -1.64 20.66 -32.42
N VAL A 270 -2.94 20.36 -32.33
CA VAL A 270 -3.55 19.76 -31.14
C VAL A 270 -2.91 18.40 -30.83
N ARG A 271 -2.76 17.52 -31.82
CA ARG A 271 -2.12 16.20 -31.65
C ARG A 271 -0.65 16.33 -31.21
N LEU A 272 0.09 17.29 -31.77
CA LEU A 272 1.49 17.54 -31.42
C LEU A 272 1.66 18.06 -29.98
N PHE A 273 0.71 18.85 -29.47
CA PHE A 273 0.77 19.41 -28.11
C PHE A 273 0.06 18.56 -27.05
N ARG A 274 -0.95 17.75 -27.42
CA ARG A 274 -1.77 16.96 -26.51
C ARG A 274 -0.97 15.88 -25.78
N GLY A 275 -0.19 15.08 -26.51
CA GLY A 275 0.61 14.01 -25.93
C GLY A 275 1.54 14.47 -24.80
N PRO A 276 2.41 15.48 -25.04
CA PRO A 276 3.24 16.09 -24.00
C PRO A 276 2.44 16.69 -22.84
N PHE A 277 1.33 17.38 -23.12
CA PHE A 277 0.49 17.99 -22.08
C PHE A 277 -0.06 16.96 -21.09
N LEU A 278 -0.65 15.88 -21.60
CA LEU A 278 -1.17 14.78 -20.80
C LEU A 278 -0.08 14.17 -19.90
N LEU A 279 1.13 14.01 -20.43
CA LEU A 279 2.27 13.52 -19.66
C LEU A 279 2.65 14.49 -18.53
N PHE A 280 2.72 15.80 -18.80
CA PHE A 280 3.07 16.79 -17.77
C PHE A 280 2.00 16.88 -16.67
N VAL A 281 0.72 16.84 -17.04
CA VAL A 281 -0.40 16.79 -16.09
C VAL A 281 -0.35 15.51 -15.25
N ALA A 282 -0.06 14.36 -15.85
CA ALA A 282 0.07 13.10 -15.11
C ALA A 282 1.21 13.14 -14.08
N ILE A 283 2.36 13.75 -14.43
CA ILE A 283 3.47 13.93 -13.49
C ILE A 283 3.09 14.91 -12.37
N TRP A 284 2.38 16.00 -12.69
CA TRP A 284 1.90 16.94 -11.68
C TRP A 284 0.94 16.27 -10.69
N LEU A 285 -0.01 15.46 -11.19
CA LEU A 285 -0.92 14.68 -10.37
C LEU A 285 -0.23 13.58 -9.56
N CYS A 286 0.89 13.02 -10.05
CA CYS A 286 1.75 12.14 -9.26
C CYS A 286 2.36 12.89 -8.06
N GLY A 287 2.82 14.13 -8.24
CA GLY A 287 3.25 14.98 -7.14
C GLY A 287 2.12 15.27 -6.13
N LEU A 288 0.89 15.48 -6.62
CA LEU A 288 -0.28 15.64 -5.75
C LEU A 288 -0.61 14.36 -4.96
N ASN A 289 -0.49 13.18 -5.59
CA ASN A 289 -0.60 11.88 -4.92
C ASN A 289 0.42 11.74 -3.78
N MET A 290 1.69 12.10 -4.03
CA MET A 290 2.75 12.05 -3.01
C MET A 290 2.41 12.92 -1.80
N TRP A 291 1.88 14.13 -2.03
CA TRP A 291 1.41 14.99 -0.95
C TRP A 291 0.28 14.33 -0.14
N GLY A 292 -0.75 13.82 -0.81
CA GLY A 292 -1.88 13.20 -0.12
C GLY A 292 -1.50 11.91 0.61
N TRP A 293 -0.56 11.11 0.10
CA TRP A 293 0.01 9.96 0.81
C TRP A 293 0.77 10.39 2.07
N ALA A 294 1.63 11.41 1.96
CA ALA A 294 2.39 11.93 3.10
C ALA A 294 1.46 12.47 4.19
N GLU A 295 0.41 13.22 3.82
CA GLU A 295 -0.58 13.75 4.75
C GLU A 295 -1.41 12.64 5.42
N ALA A 296 -1.75 11.59 4.67
CA ALA A 296 -2.45 10.42 5.19
C ALA A 296 -1.57 9.48 6.04
N GLY A 297 -0.25 9.72 6.11
CA GLY A 297 0.70 8.85 6.81
C GLY A 297 1.02 7.55 6.06
N VAL A 298 0.79 7.51 4.74
CA VAL A 298 1.19 6.41 3.86
C VAL A 298 2.67 6.59 3.49
N ASN A 299 3.51 5.69 3.99
CA ASN A 299 4.95 5.69 3.72
C ASN A 299 5.24 5.20 2.29
N HIS A 300 4.97 6.07 1.32
CA HIS A 300 5.18 5.82 -0.10
C HIS A 300 6.66 5.69 -0.45
N VAL A 301 7.56 6.36 0.27
CA VAL A 301 9.02 6.28 0.08
C VAL A 301 9.50 4.84 0.25
N LEU A 302 9.04 4.17 1.31
CA LEU A 302 9.36 2.76 1.55
C LEU A 302 8.69 1.83 0.52
N ILE A 303 7.42 2.06 0.18
CA ILE A 303 6.68 1.22 -0.78
C ILE A 303 7.34 1.25 -2.16
N PHE A 304 7.80 2.43 -2.59
CA PHE A 304 8.55 2.58 -3.82
C PHE A 304 10.05 2.29 -3.66
N GLU A 305 10.50 1.79 -2.50
CA GLU A 305 11.90 1.45 -2.21
C GLU A 305 12.88 2.58 -2.56
N VAL A 306 12.44 3.83 -2.39
CA VAL A 306 13.25 5.03 -2.67
C VAL A 306 14.07 5.37 -1.43
N ASP A 307 15.30 5.85 -1.63
CA ASP A 307 16.16 6.29 -0.54
C ASP A 307 15.51 7.45 0.23
N PRO A 308 15.16 7.28 1.54
CA PRO A 308 14.50 8.31 2.34
C PRO A 308 15.39 9.53 2.63
N ARG A 309 16.70 9.46 2.35
CA ARG A 309 17.63 10.57 2.56
C ARG A 309 17.87 11.39 1.29
N ASN A 310 17.55 10.84 0.13
CA ASN A 310 17.86 11.44 -1.15
C ASN A 310 16.80 11.06 -2.19
N HIS A 311 15.62 11.66 -2.04
CA HIS A 311 14.51 11.56 -2.97
C HIS A 311 13.97 12.96 -3.31
N LEU A 312 13.17 13.03 -4.37
CA LEU A 312 12.42 14.24 -4.66
C LEU A 312 11.26 14.36 -3.68
N THR A 313 11.08 15.58 -3.18
CA THR A 313 9.88 15.96 -2.44
C THR A 313 8.70 16.09 -3.40
N TYR A 314 7.47 15.96 -2.89
CA TYR A 314 6.26 16.18 -3.71
C TYR A 314 6.28 17.57 -4.37
N GLN A 315 6.74 18.61 -3.65
CA GLN A 315 6.89 19.96 -4.19
C GLN A 315 7.86 20.02 -5.36
N SER A 316 8.98 19.30 -5.29
CA SER A 316 9.98 19.28 -6.37
C SER A 316 9.43 18.62 -7.62
N VAL A 317 8.68 17.53 -7.47
CA VAL A 317 7.99 16.85 -8.59
C VAL A 317 6.97 17.79 -9.23
N MET A 318 6.12 18.43 -8.42
CA MET A 318 5.13 19.40 -8.91
C MET A 318 5.80 20.61 -9.56
N GLN A 319 6.93 21.11 -9.02
CA GLN A 319 7.66 22.25 -9.56
C GLN A 319 8.15 21.98 -10.98
N ILE A 320 8.73 20.80 -11.22
CA ILE A 320 9.20 20.37 -12.54
C ILE A 320 8.02 20.26 -13.50
N ALA A 321 6.93 19.61 -13.06
CA ALA A 321 5.75 19.45 -13.90
C ALA A 321 5.10 20.81 -14.25
N SER A 322 4.97 21.72 -13.28
CA SER A 322 4.48 23.09 -13.50
C SER A 322 5.38 23.89 -14.43
N PHE A 323 6.71 23.74 -14.32
CA PHE A 323 7.66 24.34 -15.27
C PHE A 323 7.46 23.81 -16.69
N MET A 324 7.27 22.50 -16.87
CA MET A 324 6.98 21.90 -18.18
C MET A 324 5.62 22.35 -18.74
N CYS A 325 4.58 22.46 -17.89
CA CYS A 325 3.28 23.01 -18.30
C CYS A 325 3.39 24.48 -18.73
N MET A 326 4.20 25.29 -18.03
CA MET A 326 4.46 26.67 -18.44
C MET A 326 5.18 26.74 -19.80
N LEU A 327 6.21 25.91 -20.02
CA LEU A 327 6.88 25.82 -21.33
C LEU A 327 5.93 25.36 -22.44
N TRP A 328 5.05 24.41 -22.13
CA TRP A 328 3.99 23.97 -23.04
C TRP A 328 3.09 25.15 -23.41
N SER A 329 2.64 25.95 -22.44
CA SER A 329 1.79 27.12 -22.72
C SER A 329 2.51 28.18 -23.55
N LEU A 330 3.79 28.43 -23.30
CA LEU A 330 4.61 29.31 -24.15
C LEU A 330 4.73 28.77 -25.57
N GLY A 331 4.88 27.46 -25.74
CA GLY A 331 4.88 26.80 -27.04
C GLY A 331 3.56 26.98 -27.80
N VAL A 332 2.42 26.81 -27.11
CA VAL A 332 1.10 27.02 -27.73
C VAL A 332 0.89 28.48 -28.11
N LEU A 333 1.24 29.44 -27.24
CA LEU A 333 1.15 30.87 -27.58
C LEU A 333 2.09 31.23 -28.72
N GLY A 334 3.30 30.68 -28.74
CA GLY A 334 4.23 30.82 -29.86
C GLY A 334 3.63 30.33 -31.18
N TYR A 335 2.95 29.18 -31.17
CA TYR A 335 2.21 28.66 -32.32
C TYR A 335 1.04 29.55 -32.75
N LEU A 336 0.29 30.13 -31.80
CA LEU A 336 -0.82 31.03 -32.09
C LEU A 336 -0.35 32.38 -32.65
N TYR A 337 0.77 32.91 -32.14
CA TYR A 337 1.34 34.20 -32.53
C TYR A 337 2.48 34.11 -33.56
N CYS A 338 2.72 32.93 -34.15
CA CYS A 338 3.88 32.68 -35.02
C CYS A 338 3.99 33.65 -36.21
N HIS A 339 2.85 34.07 -36.75
CA HIS A 339 2.75 35.02 -37.87
C HIS A 339 3.20 36.44 -37.49
N LEU A 340 2.92 36.87 -36.25
CA LEU A 340 3.36 38.19 -35.77
C LEU A 340 4.89 38.24 -35.58
N ILE A 341 5.50 37.10 -35.31
CA ILE A 341 6.94 36.96 -35.05
C ILE A 341 7.71 36.36 -36.23
N ASN A 342 7.04 36.13 -37.37
CA ASN A 342 7.62 35.55 -38.60
C ASN A 342 8.40 34.24 -38.37
N LEU A 343 7.87 33.35 -37.51
CA LEU A 343 8.44 32.03 -37.27
C LEU A 343 7.49 30.92 -37.77
N PRO A 344 8.02 29.75 -38.17
CA PRO A 344 7.19 28.62 -38.57
C PRO A 344 6.28 28.14 -37.42
N PRO A 345 4.98 27.90 -37.67
CA PRO A 345 4.05 27.45 -36.62
C PRO A 345 4.49 26.14 -35.95
N PHE A 346 4.96 25.17 -36.74
CA PHE A 346 5.36 23.86 -36.24
C PHE A 346 6.77 23.84 -35.62
N LEU A 347 7.46 24.98 -35.55
CA LEU A 347 8.72 25.07 -34.79
C LEU A 347 8.50 24.86 -33.28
N PHE A 348 7.40 25.38 -32.73
CA PHE A 348 7.14 25.40 -31.29
C PHE A 348 6.94 24.02 -30.65
N PRO A 349 6.09 23.11 -31.19
CA PRO A 349 6.00 21.77 -30.65
C PRO A 349 7.32 21.00 -30.78
N LEU A 350 8.09 21.23 -31.85
CA LEU A 350 9.43 20.64 -32.02
C LEU A 350 10.40 21.10 -30.92
N LEU A 351 10.47 22.40 -30.68
CA LEU A 351 11.32 22.99 -29.65
C LEU A 351 10.97 22.46 -28.26
N LEU A 352 9.67 22.34 -27.93
CA LEU A 352 9.22 21.79 -26.66
C LEU A 352 9.72 20.35 -26.46
N MET A 353 9.61 19.49 -27.47
CA MET A 353 10.09 18.10 -27.40
C MET A 353 11.61 18.01 -27.31
N ILE A 354 12.34 18.86 -28.04
CA ILE A 354 13.81 18.95 -27.92
C ILE A 354 14.20 19.33 -26.50
N ILE A 355 13.56 20.33 -25.90
CA ILE A 355 13.81 20.74 -24.51
C ILE A 355 13.53 19.57 -23.55
N CYS A 356 12.45 18.82 -23.75
CA CYS A 356 12.12 17.65 -22.93
C CYS A 356 13.20 16.56 -23.02
N ILE A 357 13.67 16.25 -24.23
CA ILE A 357 14.74 15.25 -24.45
C ILE A 357 16.05 15.72 -23.81
N ILE A 358 16.46 16.96 -24.05
CA ILE A 358 17.67 17.54 -23.45
C ILE A 358 17.57 17.50 -21.92
N TYR A 359 16.43 17.88 -21.35
CA TYR A 359 16.23 17.84 -19.90
C TYR A 359 16.30 16.41 -19.35
N LEU A 360 15.63 15.45 -20.00
CA LEU A 360 15.55 14.07 -19.53
C LEU A 360 16.92 13.38 -19.55
N PHE A 361 17.70 13.58 -20.61
CA PHE A 361 18.99 12.93 -20.83
C PHE A 361 20.21 13.76 -20.40
N ASN A 362 20.02 14.94 -19.81
CA ASN A 362 21.13 15.78 -19.37
C ASN A 362 22.05 15.02 -18.36
N PRO A 363 23.35 14.83 -18.68
CA PRO A 363 24.25 14.03 -17.87
C PRO A 363 24.85 14.79 -16.67
N PHE A 364 24.75 16.12 -16.64
CA PHE A 364 25.43 16.96 -15.65
C PHE A 364 24.80 16.86 -14.25
N LYS A 365 25.65 16.94 -13.21
CA LYS A 365 25.23 16.91 -11.78
C LYS A 365 24.99 18.31 -11.18
N LYS A 366 25.36 19.38 -11.88
CA LYS A 366 25.26 20.76 -11.41
C LYS A 366 24.55 21.62 -12.47
N PRO A 367 23.77 22.64 -12.07
CA PRO A 367 23.40 22.96 -10.69
C PRO A 367 22.42 21.94 -10.12
N ALA A 368 22.54 21.62 -8.82
CA ALA A 368 21.77 20.54 -8.18
C ALA A 368 20.25 20.76 -8.24
N SER A 369 19.79 22.02 -8.27
CA SER A 369 18.38 22.40 -8.40
C SER A 369 17.75 21.94 -9.71
N MET A 370 18.48 22.08 -10.82
CA MET A 370 17.98 21.79 -12.17
C MET A 370 18.34 20.37 -12.63
N SER A 371 19.48 19.84 -12.19
CA SER A 371 20.01 18.63 -12.80
C SER A 371 19.44 17.35 -12.22
N GLN A 372 19.01 17.32 -10.95
CA GLN A 372 18.30 16.21 -10.28
C GLN A 372 18.65 14.80 -10.80
N ARG A 373 19.96 14.58 -10.99
CA ARG A 373 20.44 13.58 -11.95
C ARG A 373 20.03 12.18 -11.53
N ASN A 374 20.16 11.89 -10.23
CA ASN A 374 19.85 10.57 -9.70
C ASN A 374 18.38 10.20 -9.95
N SER A 375 17.46 11.15 -9.80
CA SER A 375 16.03 10.94 -10.05
C SER A 375 15.72 10.73 -11.53
N ARG A 376 16.37 11.48 -12.44
CA ARG A 376 16.22 11.28 -13.90
C ARG A 376 16.72 9.91 -14.35
N PHE A 377 17.91 9.50 -13.91
CA PHE A 377 18.44 8.19 -14.25
C PHE A 377 17.67 7.05 -13.56
N TRP A 378 17.08 7.31 -12.38
CA TRP A 378 16.17 6.37 -11.72
C TRP A 378 14.92 6.12 -12.56
N ILE A 379 14.22 7.17 -13.03
CA ILE A 379 13.04 6.99 -13.87
C ILE A 379 13.40 6.35 -15.21
N LEU A 380 14.52 6.75 -15.84
CA LEU A 380 15.00 6.14 -17.08
C LEU A 380 15.29 4.64 -16.92
N LYS A 381 15.91 4.23 -15.80
CA LYS A 381 16.16 2.82 -15.49
C LYS A 381 14.86 2.02 -15.37
N HIS A 382 13.87 2.54 -14.63
CA HIS A 382 12.60 1.82 -14.44
C HIS A 382 11.75 1.82 -15.72
N CYS A 383 11.74 2.90 -16.50
CA CYS A 383 11.14 2.90 -17.84
C CYS A 383 11.81 1.86 -18.74
N PHE A 384 13.14 1.79 -18.74
CA PHE A 384 13.87 0.77 -19.49
C PHE A 384 13.47 -0.65 -19.06
N ASN A 385 13.39 -0.92 -17.75
CA ASN A 385 12.93 -2.22 -17.23
C ASN A 385 11.51 -2.56 -17.69
N CYS A 386 10.61 -1.58 -17.79
CA CYS A 386 9.27 -1.78 -18.33
C CYS A 386 9.30 -2.22 -19.80
N PHE A 387 10.02 -1.49 -20.66
CA PHE A 387 10.09 -1.79 -22.10
C PHE A 387 10.89 -3.07 -22.42
N SER A 388 11.77 -3.50 -21.51
CA SER A 388 12.56 -4.74 -21.65
C SER A 388 11.97 -5.92 -20.86
N ALA A 389 10.75 -5.81 -20.32
CA ALA A 389 10.06 -6.95 -19.75
C ALA A 389 9.89 -8.05 -20.82
N PRO A 390 10.19 -9.32 -20.51
CA PRO A 390 10.31 -9.94 -19.19
C PRO A 390 11.78 -10.15 -18.74
N LEU A 391 12.75 -9.46 -19.34
CA LEU A 391 14.19 -9.76 -19.14
C LEU A 391 14.70 -9.41 -17.74
N HIS A 392 14.03 -8.48 -17.04
CA HIS A 392 14.42 -8.01 -15.72
C HIS A 392 13.47 -8.47 -14.62
N TYR A 393 13.97 -8.54 -13.38
CA TYR A 393 13.13 -8.73 -12.21
C TYR A 393 12.18 -7.54 -12.05
N VAL A 394 10.89 -7.81 -11.83
CA VAL A 394 9.84 -6.79 -11.80
C VAL A 394 9.58 -6.38 -10.36
N THR A 395 9.97 -5.15 -10.04
CA THR A 395 9.74 -4.49 -8.74
C THR A 395 8.34 -3.87 -8.66
N PHE A 396 7.97 -3.33 -7.48
CA PHE A 396 6.73 -2.60 -7.31
C PHE A 396 6.62 -1.39 -8.26
N ILE A 397 7.71 -0.64 -8.38
CA ILE A 397 7.82 0.57 -9.21
C ILE A 397 7.53 0.24 -10.68
N ASP A 398 8.11 -0.84 -11.21
CA ASP A 398 8.00 -1.19 -12.63
C ASP A 398 6.54 -1.48 -13.02
N PHE A 399 5.80 -2.22 -12.18
CA PHE A 399 4.41 -2.50 -12.48
C PHE A 399 3.51 -1.28 -12.27
N TRP A 400 3.78 -0.46 -11.24
CA TRP A 400 3.06 0.79 -11.01
C TRP A 400 3.23 1.75 -12.19
N LEU A 401 4.45 1.88 -12.72
CA LEU A 401 4.74 2.66 -13.93
C LEU A 401 4.01 2.12 -15.15
N GLY A 402 4.01 0.80 -15.36
CA GLY A 402 3.25 0.22 -16.46
C GLY A 402 1.74 0.49 -16.33
N ASP A 403 1.21 0.56 -15.10
CA ASP A 403 -0.19 0.95 -14.87
C ASP A 403 -0.43 2.42 -15.21
N GLN A 404 0.53 3.32 -14.92
CA GLN A 404 0.46 4.70 -15.40
C GLN A 404 0.49 4.77 -16.93
N MET A 405 1.33 3.98 -17.59
CA MET A 405 1.43 3.94 -19.06
C MET A 405 0.12 3.53 -19.73
N ASN A 406 -0.67 2.64 -19.11
CA ASN A 406 -1.98 2.23 -19.63
C ASN A 406 -3.00 3.38 -19.65
N SER A 407 -2.80 4.41 -18.84
CA SER A 407 -3.62 5.63 -18.84
C SER A 407 -3.01 6.75 -19.70
N LEU A 408 -1.88 6.49 -20.34
CA LEU A 408 -1.16 7.42 -21.23
C LEU A 408 -1.11 6.93 -22.69
N VAL A 409 -1.96 5.97 -23.09
CA VAL A 409 -2.00 5.41 -24.46
C VAL A 409 -2.15 6.53 -25.51
N THR A 410 -2.98 7.55 -25.24
CA THR A 410 -3.12 8.72 -26.10
C THR A 410 -1.80 9.47 -26.28
N SER A 411 -1.03 9.66 -25.22
CA SER A 411 0.31 10.26 -25.32
C SER A 411 1.25 9.42 -26.18
N PHE A 412 1.24 8.08 -26.05
CA PHE A 412 2.05 7.20 -26.89
C PHE A 412 1.68 7.32 -28.38
N LEU A 413 0.38 7.35 -28.69
CA LEU A 413 -0.11 7.54 -30.06
C LEU A 413 0.24 8.92 -30.61
N ASP A 414 0.18 9.96 -29.79
CA ASP A 414 0.57 11.32 -30.16
C ASP A 414 2.10 11.45 -30.32
N PHE A 415 2.90 10.74 -29.55
CA PHE A 415 4.36 10.69 -29.75
C PHE A 415 4.74 9.94 -31.03
N GLN A 416 4.04 8.85 -31.36
CA GLN A 416 4.19 8.20 -32.65
C GLN A 416 3.80 9.14 -33.80
N TYR A 417 2.68 9.85 -33.64
CA TYR A 417 2.22 10.85 -34.61
C TYR A 417 3.26 11.95 -34.78
N PHE A 418 3.80 12.49 -33.69
CA PHE A 418 4.85 13.50 -33.70
C PHE A 418 6.05 13.06 -34.54
N ILE A 419 6.56 11.84 -34.31
CA ILE A 419 7.71 11.31 -35.07
C ILE A 419 7.33 11.18 -36.56
N CYS A 420 6.18 10.62 -36.86
CA CYS A 420 5.71 10.45 -38.24
C CYS A 420 5.58 11.81 -38.94
N PHE A 421 4.86 12.76 -38.36
CA PHE A 421 4.64 14.11 -38.88
C PHE A 421 5.95 14.81 -39.27
N TYR A 422 6.91 14.93 -38.35
CA TYR A 422 8.19 15.59 -38.64
C TYR A 422 9.09 14.82 -39.59
N THR A 423 8.91 13.51 -39.76
CA THR A 423 9.73 12.72 -40.68
C THR A 423 9.16 12.66 -42.08
N THR A 424 7.84 12.81 -42.25
CA THR A 424 7.17 12.54 -43.55
C THR A 424 6.38 13.71 -44.10
N GLU A 425 5.78 14.56 -43.26
CA GLU A 425 4.80 15.58 -43.65
C GLU A 425 5.36 17.01 -43.64
N VAL A 426 6.51 17.21 -43.00
CA VAL A 426 7.21 18.51 -42.95
C VAL A 426 8.24 18.60 -44.08
N ASP A 427 8.21 19.70 -44.82
CA ASP A 427 9.22 20.07 -45.79
C ASP A 427 10.31 20.96 -45.17
N TYR A 428 11.56 20.56 -45.39
CA TYR A 428 12.75 21.22 -44.83
C TYR A 428 13.58 21.96 -45.88
N SER A 429 13.15 21.92 -47.14
CA SER A 429 13.84 22.48 -48.31
C SER A 429 14.28 23.94 -48.12
N ASP A 430 13.37 24.80 -47.66
CA ASP A 430 13.59 26.25 -47.56
C ASP A 430 13.89 26.73 -46.13
N TRP A 431 14.22 25.83 -45.20
CA TRP A 431 14.35 26.13 -43.76
C TRP A 431 13.09 26.74 -43.10
N THR A 432 11.96 26.71 -43.78
CA THR A 432 10.68 27.27 -43.32
C THR A 432 9.84 26.29 -42.50
N LEU A 433 10.24 25.02 -42.37
CA LEU A 433 9.49 23.98 -41.64
C LEU A 433 8.01 23.93 -42.07
N SER A 434 7.76 24.06 -43.37
CA SER A 434 6.42 24.13 -43.93
C SER A 434 5.79 22.74 -43.99
N VAL A 435 4.46 22.67 -43.84
CA VAL A 435 3.74 21.39 -43.96
C VAL A 435 3.28 21.20 -45.38
N ARG A 436 3.46 19.99 -45.89
CA ARG A 436 2.93 19.59 -47.20
C ARG A 436 1.43 19.38 -47.09
N THR A 437 0.66 20.39 -47.51
CA THR A 437 -0.80 20.34 -47.48
C THR A 437 -1.39 19.99 -48.83
N VAL A 438 -2.52 19.30 -48.83
CA VAL A 438 -3.34 19.06 -50.01
C VAL A 438 -4.79 19.40 -49.70
N ASN A 439 -5.54 19.86 -50.69
CA ASN A 439 -6.98 20.09 -50.56
C ASN A 439 -7.70 18.95 -51.27
N VAL A 440 -8.19 17.98 -50.50
CA VAL A 440 -8.79 16.74 -51.03
C VAL A 440 -10.29 16.77 -50.74
N THR A 441 -11.11 16.40 -51.73
CA THR A 441 -12.55 16.19 -51.53
C THR A 441 -12.79 14.91 -50.72
N THR A 442 -13.95 14.73 -50.11
CA THR A 442 -14.19 13.69 -49.09
C THR A 442 -13.85 12.24 -49.50
N ASN A 443 -13.72 11.96 -50.80
CA ASN A 443 -13.64 10.60 -51.36
C ASN A 443 -12.26 10.21 -51.91
N GLU A 444 -11.33 11.15 -52.06
CA GLU A 444 -10.01 10.87 -52.62
C GLU A 444 -9.01 10.44 -51.51
N PRO A 445 -8.14 9.44 -51.78
CA PRO A 445 -7.11 9.05 -50.83
C PRO A 445 -6.02 10.13 -50.75
N ILE A 446 -5.59 10.45 -49.52
CA ILE A 446 -4.56 11.46 -49.27
C ILE A 446 -3.18 10.88 -49.61
N PRO A 447 -2.35 11.54 -50.43
CA PRO A 447 -1.00 11.06 -50.73
C PRO A 447 -0.13 10.94 -49.45
N TRP A 448 0.78 9.97 -49.41
CA TRP A 448 1.69 9.81 -48.29
C TRP A 448 2.63 11.01 -48.17
N GLY A 449 2.82 11.52 -46.95
CA GLY A 449 3.61 12.73 -46.69
C GLY A 449 2.85 14.04 -46.91
N TYR A 450 1.53 13.99 -47.10
CA TYR A 450 0.68 15.18 -47.18
C TYR A 450 -0.44 15.13 -46.13
N VAL A 451 -0.91 16.31 -45.73
CA VAL A 451 -2.04 16.50 -44.79
C VAL A 451 -3.18 17.20 -45.50
N ASP A 452 -4.41 16.67 -45.36
CA ASP A 452 -5.61 17.36 -45.82
C ASP A 452 -5.87 18.61 -44.97
N ILE A 453 -5.89 19.76 -45.61
CA ILE A 453 -6.06 21.05 -44.96
C ILE A 453 -7.40 21.20 -44.24
N ASN A 454 -8.48 20.65 -44.80
CA ASN A 454 -9.83 20.88 -44.31
C ASN A 454 -10.21 19.96 -43.14
N THR A 455 -9.80 18.69 -43.24
CA THR A 455 -10.16 17.65 -42.26
C THR A 455 -9.03 17.34 -41.29
N GLY A 456 -7.78 17.70 -41.61
CA GLY A 456 -6.61 17.28 -40.85
C GLY A 456 -6.33 15.77 -40.95
N ARG A 457 -6.94 15.08 -41.93
CA ARG A 457 -6.65 13.67 -42.21
C ARG A 457 -5.27 13.56 -42.84
N ASP A 458 -4.56 12.50 -42.48
CA ASP A 458 -3.22 12.21 -42.98
C ASP A 458 -2.91 10.71 -42.89
N MET A 459 -1.75 10.32 -43.43
CA MET A 459 -1.32 8.93 -43.41
C MET A 459 -0.68 8.53 -42.07
N CYS A 460 -0.22 9.49 -41.26
CA CYS A 460 0.32 9.23 -39.92
C CYS A 460 -0.77 8.75 -38.95
N THR A 461 -1.79 9.57 -38.71
CA THR A 461 -3.19 9.25 -38.99
C THR A 461 -3.64 7.81 -39.11
N SER A 462 -3.57 7.36 -40.36
CA SER A 462 -4.20 6.16 -40.89
C SER A 462 -3.25 4.97 -40.96
N SER A 463 -2.00 5.12 -40.49
CA SER A 463 -0.94 4.10 -40.47
C SER A 463 -1.30 2.93 -39.55
N ALA A 464 -2.30 2.15 -39.96
CA ALA A 464 -3.00 1.20 -39.12
C ALA A 464 -2.05 0.22 -38.43
N GLY A 465 -1.04 -0.29 -39.14
CA GLY A 465 -0.06 -1.22 -38.57
C GLY A 465 0.69 -0.66 -37.36
N ILE A 466 1.37 0.48 -37.52
CA ILE A 466 2.18 1.08 -36.45
C ILE A 466 1.29 1.56 -35.29
N ARG A 467 0.17 2.22 -35.60
CA ARG A 467 -0.75 2.71 -34.57
C ARG A 467 -1.39 1.60 -33.76
N VAL A 468 -1.77 0.49 -34.39
CA VAL A 468 -2.25 -0.71 -33.68
C VAL A 468 -1.19 -1.22 -32.72
N LEU A 469 0.07 -1.34 -33.15
CA LEU A 469 1.17 -1.78 -32.27
C LEU A 469 1.39 -0.83 -31.09
N VAL A 470 1.39 0.48 -31.33
CA VAL A 470 1.56 1.49 -30.26
C VAL A 470 0.37 1.48 -29.30
N SER A 471 -0.85 1.24 -29.79
CA SER A 471 -2.06 1.22 -28.95
C SER A 471 -2.08 0.07 -27.94
N VAL A 472 -1.48 -1.08 -28.28
CA VAL A 472 -1.40 -2.25 -27.38
C VAL A 472 -0.14 -2.23 -26.51
N LEU A 473 0.86 -1.41 -26.85
CA LEU A 473 2.18 -1.42 -26.23
C LEU A 473 2.14 -1.32 -24.68
N PRO A 474 1.41 -0.37 -24.05
CA PRO A 474 1.33 -0.32 -22.58
C PRO A 474 0.71 -1.56 -21.93
N ALA A 475 -0.30 -2.15 -22.57
CA ALA A 475 -0.92 -3.39 -22.09
C ALA A 475 0.04 -4.58 -22.25
N THR A 476 0.80 -4.63 -23.34
CA THR A 476 1.84 -5.65 -23.56
C THR A 476 2.94 -5.58 -22.51
N ILE A 477 3.42 -4.39 -22.16
CA ILE A 477 4.40 -4.20 -21.09
C ILE A 477 3.88 -4.81 -19.78
N ARG A 478 2.65 -4.48 -19.38
CA ARG A 478 2.04 -5.02 -18.16
C ARG A 478 1.80 -6.52 -18.23
N PHE A 479 1.38 -7.03 -19.39
CA PHE A 479 1.22 -8.47 -19.63
C PHE A 479 2.55 -9.21 -19.42
N MET A 480 3.63 -8.76 -20.04
CA MET A 480 4.96 -9.37 -19.92
C MET A 480 5.51 -9.29 -18.50
N GLN A 481 5.30 -8.17 -17.80
CA GLN A 481 5.64 -8.05 -16.38
C GLN A 481 4.88 -9.08 -15.51
N CYS A 482 3.58 -9.28 -15.77
CA CYS A 482 2.78 -10.26 -15.04
C CYS A 482 3.27 -11.69 -15.28
N LEU A 483 3.60 -12.04 -16.53
CA LEU A 483 4.20 -13.34 -16.85
C LEU A 483 5.56 -13.55 -16.20
N ARG A 484 6.40 -12.51 -16.17
CA ARG A 484 7.69 -12.57 -15.46
C ARG A 484 7.50 -12.85 -13.97
N ARG A 485 6.58 -12.16 -13.30
CA ARG A 485 6.27 -12.41 -11.89
C ARG A 485 5.71 -13.81 -11.64
N PHE A 486 4.90 -14.33 -12.56
CA PHE A 486 4.42 -15.72 -12.49
C PHE A 486 5.60 -16.69 -12.54
N ARG A 487 6.55 -16.49 -13.47
CA ARG A 487 7.76 -17.32 -13.58
C ARG A 487 8.61 -17.25 -12.30
N ASP A 488 8.82 -16.06 -11.74
CA ASP A 488 9.71 -15.87 -10.58
C ASP A 488 9.10 -16.39 -9.27
N THR A 489 7.78 -16.30 -9.10
CA THR A 489 7.10 -16.71 -7.86
C THR A 489 6.49 -18.11 -7.92
N GLY A 490 6.23 -18.65 -9.11
CA GLY A 490 5.50 -19.89 -9.34
C GLY A 490 3.98 -19.82 -9.09
N ASN A 491 3.45 -18.67 -8.65
CA ASN A 491 2.06 -18.53 -8.22
C ASN A 491 1.16 -17.99 -9.32
N ALA A 492 0.21 -18.80 -9.79
CA ALA A 492 -0.73 -18.40 -10.85
C ALA A 492 -1.62 -17.20 -10.41
N HIS A 493 -2.09 -17.20 -9.16
CA HIS A 493 -2.76 -16.04 -8.57
C HIS A 493 -1.77 -15.24 -7.70
N PRO A 494 -1.70 -13.90 -7.84
CA PRO A 494 -2.49 -13.04 -8.72
C PRO A 494 -1.89 -12.88 -10.13
N HIS A 495 -0.68 -13.38 -10.39
CA HIS A 495 0.13 -12.96 -11.54
C HIS A 495 -0.44 -13.34 -12.91
N LEU A 496 -0.73 -14.62 -13.15
CA LEU A 496 -1.24 -15.10 -14.43
C LEU A 496 -2.66 -14.56 -14.70
N ILE A 497 -3.48 -14.43 -13.65
CA ILE A 497 -4.81 -13.85 -13.76
C ILE A 497 -4.70 -12.36 -14.11
N ASN A 498 -3.79 -11.61 -13.49
CA ASN A 498 -3.52 -10.23 -13.88
C ASN A 498 -3.00 -10.11 -15.33
N ALA A 499 -2.20 -11.08 -15.80
CA ALA A 499 -1.82 -11.12 -17.22
C ALA A 499 -3.07 -11.28 -18.11
N GLY A 500 -4.02 -12.13 -17.72
CA GLY A 500 -5.33 -12.24 -18.35
C GLY A 500 -6.03 -10.88 -18.50
N LYS A 501 -6.02 -10.05 -17.45
CA LYS A 501 -6.59 -8.68 -17.48
C LYS A 501 -6.00 -7.83 -18.60
N TYR A 502 -4.68 -7.78 -18.77
CA TYR A 502 -4.07 -6.94 -19.83
C TYR A 502 -4.16 -7.56 -21.23
N SER A 503 -4.35 -8.87 -21.33
CA SER A 503 -4.56 -9.54 -22.62
C SER A 503 -5.90 -9.18 -23.27
N THR A 504 -6.89 -8.70 -22.51
CA THR A 504 -8.20 -8.29 -23.07
C THR A 504 -8.07 -7.10 -24.02
N THR A 505 -7.06 -6.25 -23.84
CA THR A 505 -6.75 -5.15 -24.75
C THR A 505 -6.46 -5.67 -26.17
N TYR A 506 -5.82 -6.84 -26.31
CA TYR A 506 -5.57 -7.43 -27.63
C TYR A 506 -6.88 -7.78 -28.34
N LEU A 507 -7.85 -8.35 -27.62
CA LEU A 507 -9.15 -8.68 -28.20
C LEU A 507 -9.90 -7.43 -28.65
N VAL A 508 -9.90 -6.39 -27.81
CA VAL A 508 -10.53 -5.10 -28.13
C VAL A 508 -9.91 -4.49 -29.40
N VAL A 509 -8.58 -4.40 -29.46
CA VAL A 509 -7.89 -3.78 -30.61
C VAL A 509 -8.00 -4.65 -31.87
N PHE A 510 -7.96 -5.97 -31.74
CA PHE A 510 -8.11 -6.90 -32.85
C PHE A 510 -9.49 -6.78 -33.50
N PHE A 511 -10.56 -6.86 -32.73
CA PHE A 511 -11.91 -6.73 -33.27
C PHE A 511 -12.23 -5.31 -33.74
N LYS A 512 -11.68 -4.27 -33.11
CA LYS A 512 -11.73 -2.90 -33.65
C LYS A 512 -11.13 -2.83 -35.06
N SER A 513 -9.97 -3.43 -35.25
CA SER A 513 -9.24 -3.40 -36.52
C SER A 513 -9.99 -4.17 -37.62
N LEU A 514 -10.59 -5.32 -37.26
CA LEU A 514 -11.44 -6.08 -38.18
C LEU A 514 -12.74 -5.34 -38.53
N ASN A 515 -13.35 -4.66 -37.56
CA ASN A 515 -14.52 -3.83 -37.81
C ASN A 515 -14.22 -2.71 -38.81
N HIS A 516 -13.15 -1.95 -38.57
CA HIS A 516 -12.72 -0.88 -39.46
C HIS A 516 -12.32 -1.38 -40.86
N TRP A 517 -11.75 -2.59 -40.97
CA TRP A 517 -11.49 -3.21 -42.28
C TRP A 517 -12.79 -3.60 -43.00
N ALA A 518 -13.77 -4.13 -42.28
CA ALA A 518 -15.08 -4.49 -42.82
C ALA A 518 -15.87 -3.26 -43.27
N GLU A 519 -15.90 -2.19 -42.47
CA GLU A 519 -16.57 -0.91 -42.81
C GLU A 519 -15.97 -0.26 -44.05
N LYS A 520 -14.65 -0.41 -44.28
CA LYS A 520 -14.02 0.05 -45.53
C LYS A 520 -14.48 -0.75 -46.76
N THR A 521 -14.91 -1.99 -46.56
CA THR A 521 -15.36 -2.88 -47.65
C THR A 521 -16.85 -2.69 -47.92
N ASP A 522 -17.68 -2.61 -46.87
CA ASP A 522 -19.10 -2.32 -46.93
C ASP A 522 -19.48 -1.32 -45.81
N PRO A 523 -19.57 -0.02 -46.12
CA PRO A 523 -19.89 1.00 -45.13
C PRO A 523 -21.33 0.95 -44.61
N THR A 524 -22.23 0.24 -45.29
CA THR A 524 -23.67 0.28 -45.00
C THR A 524 -24.13 -0.84 -44.06
N ALA A 525 -23.38 -1.94 -43.99
CA ALA A 525 -23.73 -3.10 -43.19
C ALA A 525 -23.00 -3.11 -41.84
N THR A 526 -23.76 -3.28 -40.75
CA THR A 526 -23.17 -3.59 -39.44
C THR A 526 -22.61 -5.02 -39.47
N ASN A 527 -21.29 -5.12 -39.46
CA ASN A 527 -20.61 -6.41 -39.54
C ASN A 527 -20.62 -7.14 -38.19
N ILE A 528 -20.50 -8.48 -38.21
CA ILE A 528 -20.33 -9.29 -36.99
C ILE A 528 -19.14 -8.81 -36.13
N PHE A 529 -18.10 -8.25 -36.74
CA PHE A 529 -16.95 -7.69 -36.04
C PHE A 529 -17.30 -6.51 -35.12
N PHE A 530 -18.31 -5.70 -35.46
CA PHE A 530 -18.81 -4.65 -34.57
C PHE A 530 -19.31 -5.25 -33.26
N TYR A 531 -20.18 -6.27 -33.32
CA TYR A 531 -20.70 -6.93 -32.12
C TYR A 531 -19.61 -7.64 -31.30
N LEU A 532 -18.65 -8.29 -31.96
CA LEU A 532 -17.50 -8.91 -31.29
C LEU A 532 -16.61 -7.87 -30.60
N TRP A 533 -16.45 -6.70 -31.21
CA TRP A 533 -15.72 -5.58 -30.63
C TRP A 533 -16.41 -5.03 -29.38
N ILE A 534 -17.73 -4.80 -29.44
CA ILE A 534 -18.54 -4.41 -28.27
C ILE A 534 -18.44 -5.46 -27.16
N ALA A 535 -18.58 -6.74 -27.49
CA ALA A 535 -18.46 -7.82 -26.51
C ALA A 535 -17.08 -7.87 -25.85
N ALA A 536 -16.00 -7.69 -26.63
CA ALA A 536 -14.64 -7.61 -26.11
C ALA A 536 -14.45 -6.40 -25.18
N TYR A 537 -15.04 -5.25 -25.50
CA TYR A 537 -15.01 -4.07 -24.62
C TYR A 537 -15.75 -4.31 -23.32
N ILE A 538 -16.97 -4.85 -23.36
CA ILE A 538 -17.75 -5.17 -22.15
C ILE A 538 -16.97 -6.13 -21.25
N PHE A 539 -16.35 -7.17 -21.84
CA PHE A 539 -15.53 -8.11 -21.09
C PHE A 539 -14.30 -7.45 -20.47
N SER A 540 -13.55 -6.65 -21.24
CA SER A 540 -12.38 -5.91 -20.77
C SER A 540 -12.74 -4.91 -19.66
N PHE A 541 -13.85 -4.19 -19.85
CA PHE A 541 -14.40 -3.26 -18.87
C PHE A 541 -14.73 -3.98 -17.55
N ALA A 542 -15.53 -5.05 -17.62
CA ALA A 542 -15.94 -5.79 -16.43
C ALA A 542 -14.72 -6.36 -15.70
N TYR A 543 -13.76 -6.95 -16.42
CA TYR A 543 -12.53 -7.46 -15.82
C TYR A 543 -11.75 -6.35 -15.12
N THR A 544 -11.41 -5.29 -15.84
CA THR A 544 -10.53 -4.24 -15.30
C THR A 544 -11.18 -3.46 -14.15
N PHE A 545 -12.49 -3.21 -14.19
CA PHE A 545 -13.24 -2.59 -13.10
C PHE A 545 -13.28 -3.48 -11.85
N LEU A 546 -13.63 -4.76 -12.01
CA LEU A 546 -13.66 -5.69 -10.87
C LEU A 546 -12.25 -5.87 -10.29
N TRP A 547 -11.22 -5.90 -11.14
CA TRP A 547 -9.84 -5.99 -10.68
C TRP A 547 -9.44 -4.81 -9.78
N ASP A 548 -9.84 -3.59 -10.12
CA ASP A 548 -9.53 -2.42 -9.30
C ASP A 548 -10.11 -2.56 -7.90
N ILE A 549 -11.38 -2.94 -7.79
CA ILE A 549 -12.11 -3.06 -6.53
C ILE A 549 -11.59 -4.21 -5.66
N PHE A 550 -11.45 -5.39 -6.26
CA PHE A 550 -11.14 -6.63 -5.52
C PHE A 550 -9.63 -6.82 -5.29
N MET A 551 -8.80 -6.42 -6.24
CA MET A 551 -7.37 -6.75 -6.23
C MET A 551 -6.51 -5.52 -5.94
N ASP A 552 -6.60 -4.48 -6.77
CA ASP A 552 -5.70 -3.34 -6.66
C ASP A 552 -5.97 -2.52 -5.40
N TRP A 553 -7.24 -2.23 -5.11
CA TRP A 553 -7.67 -1.52 -3.89
C TRP A 553 -7.98 -2.47 -2.73
N GLY A 554 -8.33 -3.72 -3.00
CA GLY A 554 -8.61 -4.73 -1.95
C GLY A 554 -9.73 -4.28 -1.00
N LEU A 555 -10.79 -3.69 -1.53
CA LEU A 555 -11.84 -3.06 -0.71
C LEU A 555 -12.82 -4.06 -0.12
N ILE A 556 -13.14 -5.13 -0.85
CA ILE A 556 -14.26 -6.00 -0.52
C ILE A 556 -13.84 -7.05 0.50
N ASP A 557 -14.38 -6.95 1.72
CA ASP A 557 -14.21 -7.94 2.78
C ASP A 557 -15.54 -8.68 3.01
N PRO A 558 -15.60 -10.02 2.86
CA PRO A 558 -16.78 -10.81 3.18
C PRO A 558 -17.24 -10.68 4.64
N MET A 559 -16.35 -10.30 5.55
CA MET A 559 -16.62 -10.08 6.98
C MET A 559 -16.85 -8.59 7.30
N ALA A 560 -17.23 -7.78 6.30
CA ALA A 560 -17.40 -6.34 6.44
C ALA A 560 -18.25 -5.92 7.66
N PRO A 561 -17.85 -4.86 8.38
CA PRO A 561 -18.63 -4.31 9.49
C PRO A 561 -20.03 -3.86 9.04
N LYS A 562 -21.03 -3.97 9.93
CA LYS A 562 -22.42 -3.53 9.65
C LYS A 562 -22.54 -2.05 9.25
N ASP A 563 -21.61 -1.23 9.68
CA ASP A 563 -21.60 0.23 9.45
C ASP A 563 -20.86 0.61 8.15
N SER A 564 -20.31 -0.35 7.42
CA SER A 564 -19.73 -0.16 6.09
C SER A 564 -19.90 -1.42 5.26
N PRO A 565 -21.06 -1.59 4.61
CA PRO A 565 -21.33 -2.74 3.78
C PRO A 565 -20.20 -2.90 2.74
N PHE A 566 -19.72 -4.13 2.64
CA PHE A 566 -18.67 -4.60 1.73
C PHE A 566 -17.25 -4.08 1.99
N LEU A 567 -17.05 -2.89 2.55
CA LEU A 567 -15.70 -2.35 2.75
C LEU A 567 -14.96 -3.05 3.90
N ARG A 568 -13.65 -3.24 3.72
CA ARG A 568 -12.71 -3.73 4.74
C ARG A 568 -12.70 -2.86 6.00
N GLU A 569 -12.26 -3.45 7.10
CA GLU A 569 -12.21 -2.77 8.41
C GLU A 569 -11.12 -1.68 8.48
N GLU A 570 -9.94 -1.97 7.94
CA GLU A 570 -8.80 -1.05 7.98
C GLU A 570 -8.81 -0.07 6.79
N MET A 571 -9.13 1.19 7.05
CA MET A 571 -9.13 2.29 6.08
C MET A 571 -8.39 3.50 6.65
N ILE A 572 -7.53 4.12 5.84
CA ILE A 572 -6.69 5.25 6.24
C ILE A 572 -7.41 6.59 6.03
N TYR A 573 -8.11 6.75 4.91
CA TYR A 573 -8.74 8.01 4.57
C TYR A 573 -9.97 8.26 5.46
N GLY A 574 -10.03 9.45 6.09
CA GLY A 574 -10.91 9.71 7.24
C GLY A 574 -12.42 9.58 6.99
N SER A 575 -12.88 9.62 5.74
CA SER A 575 -14.28 9.40 5.36
C SER A 575 -14.44 8.18 4.47
N LYS A 576 -15.37 7.28 4.85
CA LYS A 576 -15.74 6.10 4.07
C LYS A 576 -16.32 6.46 2.70
N TRP A 577 -16.90 7.66 2.56
CA TRP A 577 -17.46 8.13 1.30
C TRP A 577 -16.41 8.31 0.20
N TYR A 578 -15.13 8.51 0.55
CA TYR A 578 -14.07 8.57 -0.46
C TYR A 578 -13.95 7.25 -1.22
N TYR A 579 -14.11 6.11 -0.54
CA TYR A 579 -14.03 4.78 -1.15
C TYR A 579 -15.23 4.48 -2.04
N TYR A 580 -16.45 4.78 -1.57
CA TYR A 580 -17.64 4.63 -2.41
C TYR A 580 -17.63 5.58 -3.60
N GLY A 581 -17.17 6.82 -3.40
CA GLY A 581 -17.00 7.80 -4.47
C GLY A 581 -16.01 7.33 -5.53
N ALA A 582 -14.88 6.75 -5.13
CA ALA A 582 -13.88 6.20 -6.04
C ALA A 582 -14.42 5.01 -6.85
N ILE A 583 -15.23 4.12 -6.25
CA ILE A 583 -15.88 3.03 -6.98
C ILE A 583 -16.80 3.57 -8.08
N VAL A 584 -17.61 4.58 -7.77
CA VAL A 584 -18.55 5.18 -8.72
C VAL A 584 -17.80 5.94 -9.82
N GLU A 585 -16.78 6.72 -9.44
CA GLU A 585 -15.96 7.48 -10.38
C GLU A 585 -15.21 6.55 -11.34
N ASP A 586 -14.55 5.50 -10.84
CA ASP A 586 -13.84 4.53 -11.68
C ASP A 586 -14.80 3.83 -12.64
N PHE A 587 -16.00 3.43 -12.17
CA PHE A 587 -17.03 2.86 -13.04
C PHE A 587 -17.41 3.81 -14.18
N ILE A 588 -17.70 5.08 -13.87
CA ILE A 588 -18.14 6.08 -14.86
C ILE A 588 -17.01 6.37 -15.86
N LEU A 589 -15.80 6.65 -15.40
CA LEU A 589 -14.70 7.02 -16.31
C LEU A 589 -14.21 5.81 -17.12
N ARG A 590 -14.34 4.58 -16.62
CA ARG A 590 -14.10 3.37 -17.41
C ARG A 590 -15.12 3.15 -18.53
N LEU A 591 -16.32 3.77 -18.46
CA LEU A 591 -17.27 3.77 -19.57
C LEU A 591 -16.93 4.79 -20.66
N SER A 592 -15.77 5.47 -20.59
CA SER A 592 -15.30 6.39 -21.64
C SER A 592 -15.24 5.75 -23.03
N TRP A 593 -15.02 4.44 -23.13
CA TRP A 593 -15.08 3.72 -24.42
C TRP A 593 -16.48 3.81 -25.05
N VAL A 594 -17.56 3.86 -24.25
CA VAL A 594 -18.93 4.02 -24.76
C VAL A 594 -19.06 5.34 -25.48
N LEU A 595 -18.47 6.42 -24.95
CA LEU A 595 -18.44 7.72 -25.62
C LEU A 595 -17.64 7.66 -26.92
N ASN A 596 -16.48 6.98 -26.93
CA ASN A 596 -15.67 6.83 -28.13
C ASN A 596 -16.40 6.08 -29.26
N ILE A 597 -17.25 5.12 -28.93
CA ILE A 597 -18.07 4.40 -29.92
C ILE A 597 -19.31 5.23 -30.29
N SER A 598 -20.09 5.68 -29.30
CA SER A 598 -21.36 6.37 -29.55
C SER A 598 -21.16 7.76 -30.15
N LEU A 599 -20.28 8.57 -29.59
CA LEU A 599 -20.05 9.94 -30.05
C LEU A 599 -18.99 10.03 -31.14
N GLY A 600 -18.03 9.10 -31.16
CA GLY A 600 -16.98 9.07 -32.17
C GLY A 600 -17.40 8.44 -33.49
N GLU A 601 -18.29 7.42 -33.47
CA GLU A 601 -18.79 6.77 -34.69
C GLU A 601 -20.23 7.16 -35.04
N ALA A 602 -21.12 7.33 -34.05
CA ALA A 602 -22.54 7.59 -34.34
C ALA A 602 -22.94 9.09 -34.36
N TRP A 603 -22.18 9.97 -33.69
CA TRP A 603 -22.45 11.41 -33.69
C TRP A 603 -21.34 12.18 -34.42
N THR A 604 -21.69 13.35 -34.94
CA THR A 604 -20.82 14.23 -35.75
C THR A 604 -19.72 14.94 -34.95
N MET A 605 -19.36 14.45 -33.77
CA MET A 605 -18.23 15.01 -33.03
C MET A 605 -16.92 14.57 -33.68
N GLU A 606 -16.03 15.52 -33.95
CA GLU A 606 -14.72 15.22 -34.47
C GLU A 606 -13.93 14.37 -33.46
N SER A 607 -13.37 13.24 -33.93
CA SER A 607 -12.71 12.23 -33.07
C SER A 607 -11.61 12.80 -32.17
N ASP A 608 -10.87 13.80 -32.67
CA ASP A 608 -9.83 14.47 -31.89
C ASP A 608 -10.39 15.32 -30.75
N LEU A 609 -11.53 15.99 -30.93
CA LEU A 609 -12.20 16.74 -29.86
C LEU A 609 -12.60 15.79 -28.72
N LEU A 610 -13.22 14.66 -29.07
CA LEU A 610 -13.61 13.65 -28.10
C LEU A 610 -12.40 13.09 -27.34
N THR A 611 -11.28 12.88 -28.04
CA THR A 611 -10.01 12.44 -27.41
C THR A 611 -9.44 13.49 -26.47
N CYS A 612 -9.55 14.78 -26.81
CA CYS A 612 -9.13 15.89 -25.94
C CYS A 612 -9.95 15.98 -24.64
N ILE A 613 -11.17 15.44 -24.62
CA ILE A 613 -12.02 15.37 -23.42
C ILE A 613 -11.76 14.08 -22.65
N THR A 614 -11.74 12.94 -23.33
CA THR A 614 -11.66 11.62 -22.66
C THR A 614 -10.27 11.29 -22.14
N ALA A 615 -9.19 11.73 -22.81
CA ALA A 615 -7.83 11.42 -22.38
C ALA A 615 -7.42 12.06 -21.04
N PRO A 616 -7.71 13.36 -20.77
CA PRO A 616 -7.50 13.93 -19.44
C PRO A 616 -8.31 13.23 -18.33
N LEU A 617 -9.53 12.78 -18.65
CA LEU A 617 -10.37 12.04 -17.70
C LEU A 617 -9.75 10.68 -17.36
N GLU A 618 -9.17 9.96 -18.33
CA GLU A 618 -8.46 8.71 -18.06
C GLU A 618 -7.20 8.94 -17.19
N VAL A 619 -6.47 10.03 -17.41
CA VAL A 619 -5.35 10.44 -16.52
C VAL A 619 -5.86 10.74 -15.10
N PHE A 620 -7.00 11.41 -14.97
CA PHE A 620 -7.60 11.73 -13.68
C PHE A 620 -8.10 10.48 -12.94
N ARG A 621 -8.71 9.53 -13.64
CA ARG A 621 -9.10 8.22 -13.08
C ARG A 621 -7.91 7.49 -12.46
N ARG A 622 -6.78 7.48 -13.18
CA ARG A 622 -5.53 6.88 -12.67
C ARG A 622 -4.98 7.62 -11.46
N PHE A 623 -5.11 8.94 -11.42
CA PHE A 623 -4.75 9.75 -10.27
C PHE A 623 -5.53 9.31 -9.01
N ILE A 624 -6.84 9.11 -9.11
CA ILE A 624 -7.65 8.61 -7.99
C ILE A 624 -7.27 7.17 -7.63
N TRP A 625 -7.12 6.30 -8.63
CA TRP A 625 -6.72 4.90 -8.42
C TRP A 625 -5.42 4.76 -7.62
N ASN A 626 -4.45 5.66 -7.83
CA ASN A 626 -3.16 5.65 -7.14
C ASN A 626 -3.31 5.79 -5.62
N TYR A 627 -4.26 6.59 -5.12
CA TYR A 627 -4.48 6.74 -3.68
C TYR A 627 -4.83 5.42 -3.00
N PHE A 628 -5.81 4.70 -3.54
CA PHE A 628 -6.30 3.46 -2.94
C PHE A 628 -5.40 2.27 -3.24
N ARG A 629 -4.70 2.26 -4.38
CA ARG A 629 -3.68 1.24 -4.67
C ARG A 629 -2.55 1.27 -3.65
N LEU A 630 -1.98 2.45 -3.39
CA LEU A 630 -0.87 2.58 -2.46
C LEU A 630 -1.30 2.37 -1.01
N GLU A 631 -2.51 2.78 -0.65
CA GLU A 631 -3.08 2.49 0.66
C GLU A 631 -3.21 0.97 0.88
N ASN A 632 -3.75 0.24 -0.11
CA ASN A 632 -3.87 -1.22 -0.04
C ASN A 632 -2.48 -1.88 0.08
N GLU A 633 -1.50 -1.43 -0.70
CA GLU A 633 -0.12 -1.92 -0.59
C GLU A 633 0.47 -1.64 0.80
N HIS A 634 0.24 -0.44 1.33
CA HIS A 634 0.69 -0.03 2.66
C HIS A 634 0.09 -0.92 3.76
N ILE A 635 -1.23 -1.16 3.71
CA ILE A 635 -1.94 -2.01 4.67
C ILE A 635 -1.43 -3.45 4.59
N ASN A 636 -1.27 -4.00 3.38
CA ASN A 636 -0.73 -5.35 3.19
C ASN A 636 0.71 -5.47 3.70
N ASN A 637 1.55 -4.46 3.48
CA ASN A 637 2.92 -4.42 4.00
C ASN A 637 2.97 -4.27 5.52
N CYS A 638 2.09 -3.46 6.13
CA CYS A 638 1.96 -3.35 7.58
C CYS A 638 1.49 -4.69 8.20
N GLY A 639 0.52 -5.36 7.55
CA GLY A 639 0.05 -6.69 7.94
C GLY A 639 1.14 -7.76 7.87
N GLN A 640 2.14 -7.58 6.99
CA GLN A 640 3.34 -8.43 6.88
C GLN A 640 4.54 -7.93 7.69
N PHE A 641 4.38 -6.85 8.48
CA PHE A 641 5.44 -6.22 9.27
C PHE A 641 6.64 -5.70 8.45
N ARG A 642 6.43 -5.32 7.18
CA ARG A 642 7.46 -4.77 6.28
C ARG A 642 7.52 -3.24 6.26
N ALA A 643 6.45 -2.54 6.68
CA ALA A 643 6.35 -1.09 6.64
C ALA A 643 5.83 -0.48 7.95
N VAL A 644 6.30 0.73 8.26
CA VAL A 644 5.93 1.55 9.42
C VAL A 644 5.01 2.69 8.93
N ARG A 645 3.95 3.06 9.66
CA ARG A 645 3.30 4.38 9.41
C ARG A 645 4.21 5.47 9.95
N ASP A 646 4.45 6.48 9.14
CA ASP A 646 5.28 7.60 9.54
C ASP A 646 4.60 8.36 10.68
N ILE A 647 5.24 8.36 11.85
CA ILE A 647 4.94 9.27 12.93
C ILE A 647 6.08 10.27 13.00
N SER A 648 5.76 11.54 13.21
CA SER A 648 6.74 12.54 13.59
C SER A 648 7.21 12.30 15.04
N VAL A 649 7.98 11.24 15.25
CA VAL A 649 8.61 10.99 16.55
C VAL A 649 9.85 11.85 16.62
N LYS A 650 9.70 13.10 17.07
CA LYS A 650 10.85 13.80 17.66
C LYS A 650 11.25 12.99 18.91
N PRO A 651 12.53 12.63 19.09
CA PRO A 651 12.99 12.09 20.37
C PRO A 651 12.61 13.10 21.46
N ILE A 652 11.75 12.69 22.40
CA ILE A 652 11.36 13.56 23.50
C ILE A 652 12.52 13.58 24.48
N LYS A 653 13.24 14.71 24.54
CA LYS A 653 14.25 14.90 25.59
C LYS A 653 13.55 14.93 26.95
N LYS A 654 14.21 14.44 28.02
CA LYS A 654 13.69 14.46 29.40
C LYS A 654 13.05 15.81 29.78
N GLY A 655 13.69 16.94 29.46
CA GLY A 655 13.14 18.29 29.76
C GLY A 655 11.94 18.71 28.90
N ASP A 656 11.88 18.32 27.62
CA ASP A 656 10.72 18.60 26.76
C ASP A 656 9.50 17.79 27.23
N LEU A 657 9.73 16.57 27.76
CA LEU A 657 8.70 15.72 28.34
C LEU A 657 8.08 16.38 29.57
N GLU A 658 8.88 16.89 30.51
CA GLU A 658 8.35 17.61 31.68
C GLU A 658 7.53 18.83 31.27
N SER A 659 8.03 19.63 30.31
CA SER A 659 7.27 20.76 29.75
C SER A 659 5.96 20.33 29.09
N LEU A 660 5.96 19.22 28.34
CA LEU A 660 4.75 18.65 27.74
C LEU A 660 3.78 18.15 28.82
N LEU A 661 4.28 17.45 29.84
CA LEU A 661 3.48 16.96 30.97
C LEU A 661 2.85 18.13 31.72
N LEU A 662 3.58 19.23 31.96
CA LEU A 662 3.09 20.45 32.58
C LEU A 662 2.02 21.17 31.74
N LYS A 663 2.28 21.40 30.43
CA LYS A 663 1.29 22.01 29.51
C LYS A 663 0.03 21.16 29.33
N ILE A 664 0.11 19.89 29.65
CA ILE A 664 -1.01 18.93 29.64
C ILE A 664 -1.76 18.94 30.98
N ASP A 665 -1.08 19.24 32.09
CA ASP A 665 -1.64 19.23 33.45
C ASP A 665 -2.42 20.53 33.78
N GLU A 666 -2.36 21.57 32.93
CA GLU A 666 -3.24 22.75 33.05
C GLU A 666 -4.73 22.38 32.95
N GLU A 667 -5.52 22.75 33.96
CA GLU A 667 -6.96 22.43 34.04
C GLU A 667 -7.78 22.95 32.84
N ASN A 668 -7.29 24.00 32.16
CA ASN A 668 -7.95 24.65 31.03
C ASN A 668 -7.38 24.28 29.65
N GLY A 669 -6.74 23.10 29.53
CA GLY A 669 -6.19 22.59 28.27
C GLY A 669 -7.17 22.54 27.09
N VAL A 670 -7.16 23.61 26.27
CA VAL A 670 -7.76 23.78 24.93
C VAL A 670 -9.27 23.47 24.87
N THR A 671 -10.09 24.46 25.24
CA THR A 671 -11.56 24.38 25.35
C THR A 671 -12.34 24.41 24.03
N HIS A 672 -11.72 24.63 22.87
CA HIS A 672 -12.45 24.72 21.59
C HIS A 672 -12.50 23.39 20.82
N ARG A 673 -13.38 22.46 21.22
CA ARG A 673 -13.92 21.33 20.39
C ARG A 673 -14.85 20.38 21.14
N GLY A 674 -14.97 20.50 22.47
CA GLY A 674 -15.75 19.58 23.30
C GLY A 674 -17.27 19.62 23.07
N GLN A 675 -17.83 20.78 22.69
CA GLN A 675 -19.27 20.93 22.45
C GLN A 675 -19.73 20.10 21.24
N ASP A 676 -19.00 20.13 20.12
CA ASP A 676 -19.34 19.36 18.91
C ASP A 676 -19.33 17.85 19.16
N LEU A 677 -18.38 17.36 19.97
CA LEU A 677 -18.29 15.94 20.30
C LEU A 677 -19.48 15.49 21.16
N ARG A 678 -19.89 16.29 22.16
CA ARG A 678 -21.10 15.98 22.98
C ARG A 678 -22.36 15.93 22.13
N ILE A 679 -22.49 16.80 21.12
CA ILE A 679 -23.62 16.82 20.19
C ILE A 679 -23.64 15.55 19.33
N ARG A 680 -22.48 15.12 18.78
CA ARG A 680 -22.37 13.89 17.98
C ARG A 680 -22.70 12.64 18.80
N ILE A 681 -22.19 12.53 20.02
CA ILE A 681 -22.46 11.40 20.92
C ILE A 681 -23.95 11.34 21.29
N ARG A 682 -24.60 12.48 21.57
CA ARG A 682 -26.05 12.54 21.81
C ARG A 682 -26.85 12.07 20.59
N LYS A 683 -26.46 12.45 19.37
CA LYS A 683 -27.11 11.97 18.14
C LYS A 683 -26.97 10.46 17.95
N GLN A 684 -25.78 9.89 18.17
CA GLN A 684 -25.54 8.44 18.08
C GLN A 684 -26.32 7.63 19.13
N LYS A 685 -26.42 8.12 20.38
CA LYS A 685 -27.23 7.43 21.41
C LYS A 685 -28.72 7.40 21.05
N LYS A 686 -29.24 8.48 20.45
CA LYS A 686 -30.65 8.56 20.02
C LYS A 686 -30.96 7.58 18.89
N SER A 687 -30.08 7.46 17.89
CA SER A 687 -30.26 6.53 16.77
C SER A 687 -30.16 5.05 17.19
N SER A 688 -29.23 4.71 18.09
CA SER A 688 -29.09 3.34 18.62
C SER A 688 -30.31 2.89 19.45
N LYS A 689 -30.95 3.79 20.21
CA LYS A 689 -32.20 3.47 20.93
C LYS A 689 -33.33 3.13 19.95
N ASN A 690 -33.52 3.92 18.90
CA ASN A 690 -34.55 3.66 17.88
C ASN A 690 -34.32 2.32 17.15
N ARG A 691 -33.06 1.99 16.82
CA ARG A 691 -32.72 0.74 16.12
C ARG A 691 -33.00 -0.51 16.96
N LYS A 692 -32.73 -0.46 18.27
CA LYS A 692 -33.02 -1.57 19.20
C LYS A 692 -34.53 -1.81 19.38
N GLN A 693 -35.36 -0.77 19.29
CA GLN A 693 -36.81 -0.89 19.41
C GLN A 693 -37.43 -1.60 18.20
N ILE A 694 -36.99 -1.27 16.99
CA ILE A 694 -37.48 -1.89 15.74
C ILE A 694 -37.14 -3.39 15.67
N LEU A 695 -35.94 -3.77 16.12
CA LEU A 695 -35.48 -5.17 16.05
C LEU A 695 -36.16 -6.12 17.06
N ARG A 696 -36.79 -5.60 18.12
CA ARG A 696 -37.48 -6.44 19.11
C ARG A 696 -38.83 -6.98 18.61
N HIS A 697 -39.44 -6.37 17.60
CA HIS A 697 -40.77 -6.79 17.11
C HIS A 697 -40.77 -7.92 16.07
N ALA A 698 -39.61 -8.42 15.62
CA ALA A 698 -39.55 -9.32 14.46
C ALA A 698 -38.94 -10.71 14.71
N ARG A 699 -38.78 -11.16 15.96
CA ARG A 699 -38.11 -12.44 16.29
C ARG A 699 -38.94 -13.34 17.20
N PHE A 700 -40.05 -13.87 16.69
CA PHE A 700 -40.72 -15.04 17.25
C PHE A 700 -41.17 -15.95 16.11
N SER A 701 -40.39 -16.99 15.78
CA SER A 701 -40.82 -18.26 15.15
C SER A 701 -39.65 -19.05 14.55
N ARG A 702 -39.78 -20.39 14.55
CA ARG A 702 -38.92 -21.47 14.01
C ARG A 702 -38.04 -22.16 15.07
N ILE A 703 -38.57 -23.18 15.75
CA ILE A 703 -38.80 -24.60 15.37
C ILE A 703 -37.51 -25.42 15.40
N ALA A 704 -37.48 -26.35 16.36
CA ALA A 704 -36.44 -27.31 16.69
C ALA A 704 -36.70 -28.64 15.97
N ILE A 705 -35.63 -29.30 15.51
CA ILE A 705 -35.67 -30.69 15.01
C ILE A 705 -34.45 -31.43 15.56
N SER A 706 -34.72 -32.56 16.21
CA SER A 706 -33.79 -33.53 16.79
C SER A 706 -33.36 -34.56 15.75
N LEU A 707 -32.10 -35.03 15.79
CA LEU A 707 -31.65 -36.23 15.08
C LEU A 707 -30.48 -36.91 15.80
N ASN A 708 -30.44 -38.24 15.65
CA ASN A 708 -29.84 -39.26 16.52
C ASN A 708 -28.31 -39.48 16.29
N PRO A 709 -27.53 -39.94 17.29
CA PRO A 709 -26.07 -40.16 17.22
C PRO A 709 -25.64 -41.64 17.33
N ASP A 710 -24.67 -42.12 16.52
CA ASP A 710 -24.02 -43.44 16.71
C ASP A 710 -22.56 -43.52 16.16
N CYS A 711 -21.73 -44.34 16.84
CA CYS A 711 -20.42 -44.97 16.50
C CYS A 711 -19.17 -44.07 16.20
N THR A 712 -18.06 -44.02 16.97
CA THR A 712 -17.05 -44.96 17.54
C THR A 712 -15.67 -44.91 16.82
N SER A 713 -14.61 -44.61 17.63
CA SER A 713 -13.18 -45.05 17.61
C SER A 713 -12.33 -44.91 16.33
N ALA A 714 -10.99 -44.79 16.29
CA ALA A 714 -9.86 -44.44 17.18
C ALA A 714 -8.57 -44.60 16.34
N ILE A 715 -7.48 -43.86 16.64
CA ILE A 715 -6.07 -43.99 16.17
C ILE A 715 -5.65 -43.02 15.03
N LEU A 716 -4.80 -42.06 15.40
CA LEU A 716 -4.23 -40.99 14.59
C LEU A 716 -2.83 -40.68 15.16
N ALA A 717 -1.76 -41.00 14.44
CA ALA A 717 -0.43 -40.43 14.61
C ALA A 717 0.45 -40.88 13.43
N GLU A 718 0.97 -39.93 12.65
CA GLU A 718 2.30 -39.90 12.02
C GLU A 718 2.33 -39.11 10.69
N SER A 719 3.35 -38.24 10.57
CA SER A 719 3.85 -37.54 9.37
C SER A 719 3.16 -36.24 8.90
N THR A 720 3.49 -35.11 9.53
CA THR A 720 3.26 -33.74 9.00
C THR A 720 4.59 -33.02 8.81
N GLN A 721 5.06 -32.88 7.57
CA GLN A 721 6.28 -32.15 7.24
C GLN A 721 6.09 -31.25 6.00
N ARG A 722 6.29 -29.93 6.24
CA ARG A 722 6.62 -28.83 5.31
C ARG A 722 5.64 -28.51 4.14
N TYR A 723 5.10 -27.28 4.18
CA TYR A 723 4.43 -26.47 3.12
C TYR A 723 2.90 -26.27 3.09
N PHE A 724 2.09 -26.88 3.96
CA PHE A 724 0.63 -26.84 3.79
C PHE A 724 -0.18 -26.42 5.01
N ALA A 725 0.16 -25.33 5.71
CA ALA A 725 -0.71 -24.83 6.79
C ALA A 725 -2.15 -24.56 6.31
N TYR A 726 -2.33 -24.11 5.05
CA TYR A 726 -3.66 -23.82 4.48
C TYR A 726 -4.39 -25.03 3.87
N ALA A 727 -3.69 -26.07 3.41
CA ALA A 727 -4.35 -27.31 2.97
C ALA A 727 -4.33 -28.40 4.05
N LEU A 728 -3.99 -28.04 5.29
CA LEU A 728 -3.84 -29.00 6.38
C LEU A 728 -5.16 -29.67 6.74
N ILE A 729 -6.25 -28.89 6.77
CA ILE A 729 -7.61 -29.42 6.97
C ILE A 729 -7.94 -30.44 5.88
N CYS A 730 -7.66 -30.11 4.61
CA CYS A 730 -7.83 -31.04 3.49
C CYS A 730 -7.03 -32.32 3.70
N TYR A 731 -5.74 -32.20 4.01
CA TYR A 731 -4.86 -33.34 4.19
C TYR A 731 -5.33 -34.24 5.33
N ILE A 732 -5.59 -33.69 6.52
CA ILE A 732 -5.99 -34.47 7.70
C ILE A 732 -7.32 -35.19 7.45
N VAL A 733 -8.32 -34.49 6.92
CA VAL A 733 -9.62 -35.10 6.61
C VAL A 733 -9.44 -36.23 5.58
N LEU A 734 -8.62 -36.04 4.55
CA LEU A 734 -8.34 -37.10 3.58
C LEU A 734 -7.59 -38.29 4.20
N GLN A 735 -6.61 -38.06 5.07
CA GLN A 735 -5.90 -39.15 5.76
C GLN A 735 -6.81 -39.92 6.70
N CYS A 736 -7.69 -39.24 7.44
CA CYS A 736 -8.74 -39.90 8.22
C CYS A 736 -9.64 -40.76 7.33
N GLY A 737 -10.05 -40.24 6.18
CA GLY A 737 -10.79 -41.00 5.18
C GLY A 737 -10.05 -42.22 4.65
N LYS A 738 -8.74 -42.12 4.36
CA LYS A 738 -7.89 -43.25 3.93
C LYS A 738 -7.76 -44.32 4.99
N ALA A 739 -7.72 -43.92 6.25
CA ALA A 739 -7.71 -44.84 7.38
C ALA A 739 -9.10 -45.43 7.68
N GLY A 740 -10.14 -45.08 6.91
CA GLY A 740 -11.49 -45.63 7.03
C GLY A 740 -12.45 -44.83 7.92
N TYR A 741 -12.03 -43.68 8.46
CA TYR A 741 -12.87 -42.86 9.33
C TYR A 741 -13.72 -41.86 8.55
N LEU A 742 -14.99 -41.74 8.96
CA LEU A 742 -15.86 -40.63 8.56
C LEU A 742 -15.29 -39.33 9.11
N SER A 743 -14.97 -38.40 8.21
CA SER A 743 -14.29 -37.16 8.57
C SER A 743 -14.88 -35.96 7.86
N VAL A 744 -14.92 -34.84 8.58
CA VAL A 744 -15.55 -33.60 8.12
C VAL A 744 -14.57 -32.44 8.27
N GLY A 745 -14.32 -31.74 7.17
CA GLY A 745 -13.57 -30.48 7.15
C GLY A 745 -14.51 -29.28 7.17
N LEU A 746 -14.31 -28.38 8.13
CA LEU A 746 -14.98 -27.09 8.18
C LEU A 746 -13.98 -26.00 7.79
N GLU A 747 -14.33 -25.21 6.78
CA GLU A 747 -13.48 -24.13 6.26
C GLU A 747 -14.38 -22.97 5.84
N LEU A 748 -13.89 -21.73 5.86
CA LEU A 748 -14.61 -20.55 5.39
C LEU A 748 -14.21 -20.16 3.96
N ASN A 749 -12.96 -20.45 3.58
CA ASN A 749 -12.38 -20.14 2.28
C ASN A 749 -12.94 -21.05 1.16
N ILE A 750 -13.69 -20.44 0.23
CA ILE A 750 -14.36 -21.16 -0.88
C ILE A 750 -13.35 -21.91 -1.78
N PRO A 751 -12.27 -21.28 -2.29
CA PRO A 751 -11.24 -21.99 -3.06
C PRO A 751 -10.71 -23.24 -2.36
N LEU A 752 -10.42 -23.19 -1.07
CA LEU A 752 -9.90 -24.33 -0.31
C LEU A 752 -10.95 -25.45 -0.19
N ILE A 753 -12.23 -25.12 -0.01
CA ILE A 753 -13.32 -26.11 0.02
C ILE A 753 -13.45 -26.80 -1.34
N LEU A 754 -13.42 -26.04 -2.43
CA LEU A 754 -13.52 -26.59 -3.78
C LEU A 754 -12.33 -27.49 -4.10
N TYR A 755 -11.10 -27.04 -3.78
CA TYR A 755 -9.90 -27.85 -3.89
C TYR A 755 -10.00 -29.15 -3.09
N SER A 756 -10.47 -29.06 -1.84
CA SER A 756 -10.60 -30.22 -0.95
C SER A 756 -11.62 -31.23 -1.45
N ARG A 757 -12.76 -30.77 -1.95
CA ARG A 757 -13.79 -31.62 -2.57
C ARG A 757 -13.31 -32.28 -3.86
N TRP A 758 -12.57 -31.55 -4.68
CA TRP A 758 -11.96 -32.10 -5.89
C TRP A 758 -10.95 -33.20 -5.55
N ARG A 759 -10.06 -32.94 -4.57
CA ARG A 759 -9.07 -33.92 -4.13
C ARG A 759 -9.70 -35.16 -3.52
N ALA A 760 -10.76 -35.00 -2.72
CA ALA A 760 -11.54 -36.12 -2.18
C ALA A 760 -12.16 -37.01 -3.26
N ARG A 761 -12.65 -36.43 -4.35
CA ARG A 761 -13.16 -37.21 -5.50
C ARG A 761 -12.04 -37.92 -6.25
N ARG A 762 -10.92 -37.22 -6.50
CA ARG A 762 -9.76 -37.77 -7.20
C ARG A 762 -9.15 -38.97 -6.47
N GLU A 763 -9.17 -38.96 -5.15
CA GLU A 763 -8.68 -40.07 -4.31
C GLU A 763 -9.79 -41.10 -3.98
N HIS A 764 -10.98 -40.99 -4.56
CA HIS A 764 -12.15 -41.87 -4.33
C HIS A 764 -12.67 -41.91 -2.88
N LEU A 765 -12.36 -40.90 -2.07
CA LEU A 765 -12.72 -40.80 -0.65
C LEU A 765 -13.96 -39.94 -0.38
N SER A 766 -14.68 -39.50 -1.42
CA SER A 766 -15.81 -38.57 -1.28
C SER A 766 -17.00 -39.12 -0.48
N HIS A 767 -17.07 -40.44 -0.28
CA HIS A 767 -18.10 -41.09 0.54
C HIS A 767 -17.76 -41.05 2.05
N LEU A 768 -16.47 -40.98 2.41
CA LEU A 768 -15.97 -40.90 3.79
C LEU A 768 -15.61 -39.47 4.23
N THR A 769 -15.26 -38.61 3.28
CA THR A 769 -14.71 -37.26 3.53
C THR A 769 -15.66 -36.18 3.00
N LYS A 770 -16.11 -35.29 3.88
CA LYS A 770 -17.00 -34.17 3.52
C LYS A 770 -16.42 -32.82 3.92
N PHE A 771 -16.57 -31.82 3.07
CA PHE A 771 -16.10 -30.45 3.33
C PHE A 771 -17.25 -29.46 3.26
N TYR A 772 -17.44 -28.64 4.30
CA TYR A 772 -18.52 -27.66 4.40
C TYR A 772 -17.99 -26.25 4.63
N ARG A 773 -18.67 -25.29 3.99
CA ARG A 773 -18.46 -23.87 4.28
C ARG A 773 -19.21 -23.51 5.55
N LYS A 774 -18.56 -23.61 6.71
CA LYS A 774 -19.21 -23.31 7.98
C LYS A 774 -18.23 -22.73 8.98
N ASP A 775 -18.68 -21.68 9.65
CA ASP A 775 -18.02 -21.13 10.82
C ASP A 775 -18.11 -22.14 11.96
N ILE A 776 -16.97 -22.51 12.54
CA ILE A 776 -16.89 -23.49 13.61
C ILE A 776 -17.74 -23.06 14.83
N PHE A 777 -17.81 -21.76 15.13
CA PHE A 777 -18.62 -21.25 16.24
C PHE A 777 -20.13 -21.42 16.01
N LYS A 778 -20.54 -21.64 14.76
CA LYS A 778 -21.94 -21.90 14.36
C LYS A 778 -22.18 -23.36 13.97
N ALA A 779 -21.15 -24.20 13.98
CA ALA A 779 -21.29 -25.63 13.79
C ALA A 779 -21.76 -26.29 15.09
N ASP A 780 -22.54 -27.36 14.99
CA ASP A 780 -22.87 -28.18 16.14
C ASP A 780 -21.74 -29.19 16.34
N LEU A 781 -21.01 -29.08 17.45
CA LEU A 781 -19.89 -29.96 17.75
C LEU A 781 -20.31 -31.23 18.51
N LYS A 782 -21.54 -31.32 19.01
CA LYS A 782 -22.05 -32.48 19.79
C LYS A 782 -21.98 -33.81 19.05
N GLN A 783 -22.03 -33.75 17.73
CA GLN A 783 -22.03 -34.93 16.84
C GLN A 783 -20.64 -35.51 16.62
N TYR A 784 -19.55 -34.79 16.97
CA TYR A 784 -18.19 -35.24 16.73
C TYR A 784 -17.58 -35.80 18.00
N LYS A 785 -17.08 -37.04 17.94
CA LYS A 785 -16.34 -37.68 19.03
C LYS A 785 -14.89 -37.19 19.13
N THR A 786 -14.30 -36.79 18.00
CA THR A 786 -12.93 -36.27 17.94
C THR A 786 -12.92 -34.98 17.14
N ALA A 787 -12.27 -33.95 17.67
CA ALA A 787 -12.04 -32.69 16.97
C ALA A 787 -10.53 -32.43 16.85
N ILE A 788 -10.10 -31.92 15.69
CA ILE A 788 -8.72 -31.51 15.45
C ILE A 788 -8.77 -30.04 15.05
N ILE A 789 -8.06 -29.18 15.78
CA ILE A 789 -8.17 -27.74 15.60
C ILE A 789 -6.80 -27.10 15.43
N PHE A 790 -6.70 -26.25 14.41
CA PHE A 790 -5.57 -25.38 14.13
C PHE A 790 -6.03 -23.94 14.30
N GLY A 791 -5.79 -23.37 15.48
CA GLY A 791 -6.12 -22.00 15.81
C GLY A 791 -4.91 -21.08 15.86
N THR A 792 -5.15 -19.77 15.91
CA THR A 792 -4.20 -18.82 16.48
C THR A 792 -4.40 -18.78 17.99
N GLU A 793 -3.39 -18.35 18.75
CA GLU A 793 -3.45 -18.23 20.21
C GLU A 793 -4.71 -17.49 20.70
N THR A 794 -5.06 -16.38 20.05
CA THR A 794 -6.26 -15.59 20.40
C THR A 794 -7.56 -16.34 20.18
N LEU A 795 -7.61 -17.22 19.16
CA LEU A 795 -8.80 -18.01 18.84
C LEU A 795 -9.05 -19.09 19.90
N MET A 796 -8.01 -19.60 20.56
CA MET A 796 -8.11 -20.69 21.52
C MET A 796 -8.99 -20.33 22.72
N ASN A 797 -9.04 -19.06 23.11
CA ASN A 797 -9.92 -18.57 24.18
C ASN A 797 -11.40 -18.76 23.81
N ASP A 798 -11.83 -18.24 22.66
CA ASP A 798 -13.22 -18.39 22.21
C ASP A 798 -13.56 -19.85 21.92
N LEU A 799 -12.59 -20.56 21.34
CA LEU A 799 -12.73 -21.95 20.98
C LEU A 799 -12.90 -22.84 22.21
N SER A 800 -12.24 -22.54 23.33
CA SER A 800 -12.41 -23.27 24.59
C SER A 800 -13.85 -23.27 25.09
N MET A 801 -14.61 -22.19 24.86
CA MET A 801 -16.04 -22.18 25.14
C MET A 801 -16.82 -23.02 24.14
N LYS A 802 -16.45 -22.96 22.86
CA LYS A 802 -17.18 -23.66 21.80
C LYS A 802 -17.05 -25.19 21.88
N ILE A 803 -15.87 -25.70 22.18
CA ILE A 803 -15.62 -27.14 22.33
C ILE A 803 -16.40 -27.75 23.51
N MET A 804 -16.92 -26.94 24.44
CA MET A 804 -17.77 -27.44 25.53
C MET A 804 -19.06 -28.08 25.03
N GLU A 805 -19.47 -27.82 23.80
CA GLU A 805 -20.59 -28.54 23.19
C GLU A 805 -20.30 -30.03 22.98
N MET A 806 -19.04 -30.45 22.88
CA MET A 806 -18.68 -31.87 22.70
C MET A 806 -19.09 -32.71 23.92
N LYS A 807 -19.44 -33.98 23.68
CA LYS A 807 -19.89 -34.90 24.73
C LYS A 807 -18.72 -35.34 25.62
N ILE A 808 -19.00 -35.73 26.87
CA ILE A 808 -18.02 -36.37 27.75
C ILE A 808 -17.46 -37.63 27.06
N GLY A 809 -16.15 -37.87 27.21
CA GLY A 809 -15.42 -38.93 26.50
C GLY A 809 -15.05 -38.58 25.05
N SER A 810 -15.21 -37.33 24.65
CA SER A 810 -14.70 -36.82 23.36
C SER A 810 -13.24 -36.42 23.47
N PHE A 811 -12.53 -36.51 22.35
CA PHE A 811 -11.11 -36.16 22.25
C PHE A 811 -10.92 -34.86 21.45
N LEU A 812 -10.01 -34.01 21.93
CA LEU A 812 -9.59 -32.81 21.24
C LEU A 812 -8.09 -32.87 20.98
N ILE A 813 -7.70 -32.67 19.73
CA ILE A 813 -6.31 -32.47 19.33
C ILE A 813 -6.14 -31.00 19.00
N ALA A 814 -5.52 -30.25 19.91
CA ALA A 814 -5.18 -28.86 19.70
C ALA A 814 -3.76 -28.77 19.13
N CYS A 815 -3.60 -28.14 17.97
CA CYS A 815 -2.32 -28.03 17.28
C CYS A 815 -1.81 -26.58 17.34
N ARG A 816 -0.48 -26.42 17.43
CA ARG A 816 0.29 -25.17 17.59
C ARG A 816 0.11 -24.44 18.92
N PHE A 817 -1.11 -24.41 19.46
CA PHE A 817 -1.39 -23.75 20.73
C PHE A 817 -2.21 -24.67 21.65
N PRO A 818 -1.85 -24.76 22.94
CA PRO A 818 -2.64 -25.48 23.91
C PRO A 818 -3.94 -24.73 24.22
N LEU A 819 -4.89 -25.40 24.87
CA LEU A 819 -6.01 -24.72 25.50
C LEU A 819 -5.49 -23.81 26.63
N PRO A 820 -6.04 -22.59 26.79
CA PRO A 820 -5.65 -21.66 27.85
C PRO A 820 -5.93 -22.25 29.24
N THR A 821 -5.08 -22.01 30.23
CA THR A 821 -5.34 -22.40 31.62
C THR A 821 -6.40 -21.49 32.24
N SER A 822 -7.68 -21.88 32.13
CA SER A 822 -8.81 -21.21 32.78
C SER A 822 -9.61 -22.22 33.61
N GLU A 823 -10.36 -21.76 34.61
CA GLU A 823 -11.27 -22.61 35.40
C GLU A 823 -12.25 -23.39 34.52
N VAL A 824 -12.63 -22.82 33.38
CA VAL A 824 -13.52 -23.45 32.40
C VAL A 824 -12.88 -24.71 31.79
N ASN A 825 -11.56 -24.74 31.63
CA ASN A 825 -10.84 -25.86 31.02
C ASN A 825 -10.52 -27.02 31.98
N THR A 826 -10.94 -26.98 33.25
CA THR A 826 -10.80 -28.14 34.17
C THR A 826 -11.64 -29.34 33.73
N GLN A 827 -12.52 -29.18 32.73
CA GLN A 827 -13.28 -30.27 32.11
C GLN A 827 -12.48 -31.07 31.07
N TRP A 828 -11.35 -30.54 30.60
CA TRP A 828 -10.49 -31.17 29.61
C TRP A 828 -9.20 -31.64 30.26
N LEU A 829 -9.04 -32.96 30.38
CA LEU A 829 -7.83 -33.59 30.87
C LEU A 829 -6.79 -33.64 29.75
N LEU A 830 -5.64 -32.99 29.94
CA LEU A 830 -4.50 -33.15 29.04
C LEU A 830 -3.93 -34.57 29.19
N LEU A 831 -4.06 -35.40 28.14
CA LEU A 831 -3.56 -36.76 28.14
C LEU A 831 -2.10 -36.84 27.72
N CYS A 832 -1.72 -36.13 26.65
CA CYS A 832 -0.33 -36.08 26.19
C CYS A 832 -0.02 -34.81 25.42
N THR A 833 1.27 -34.48 25.35
CA THR A 833 1.81 -33.41 24.52
C THR A 833 2.87 -34.02 23.59
N ILE A 834 2.77 -33.71 22.30
CA ILE A 834 3.68 -34.19 21.26
C ILE A 834 4.37 -32.98 20.65
N GLY A 835 5.71 -32.97 20.65
CA GLY A 835 6.51 -31.86 20.14
C GLY A 835 6.55 -30.66 21.08
N ASN A 836 7.30 -29.63 20.67
CA ASN A 836 7.49 -28.38 21.42
C ASN A 836 7.41 -27.17 20.47
N GLY A 837 7.06 -26.00 21.02
CA GLY A 837 7.00 -24.75 20.27
C GLY A 837 5.92 -24.76 19.18
N PHE A 838 6.25 -24.26 17.98
CA PHE A 838 5.30 -24.11 16.86
C PHE A 838 4.74 -25.42 16.31
N ASP A 839 5.41 -26.55 16.55
CA ASP A 839 4.98 -27.88 16.12
C ASP A 839 4.34 -28.69 17.28
N GLY A 840 4.06 -28.03 18.41
CA GLY A 840 3.40 -28.64 19.55
C GLY A 840 1.97 -29.08 19.25
N VAL A 841 1.59 -30.24 19.78
CA VAL A 841 0.25 -30.81 19.70
C VAL A 841 -0.16 -31.30 21.08
N TRP A 842 -1.36 -30.95 21.52
CA TRP A 842 -1.91 -31.33 22.82
C TRP A 842 -3.17 -32.17 22.62
N LEU A 843 -3.16 -33.38 23.16
CA LEU A 843 -4.31 -34.27 23.16
C LEU A 843 -5.05 -34.14 24.50
N TYR A 844 -6.31 -33.76 24.43
CA TYR A 844 -7.21 -33.66 25.58
C TYR A 844 -8.35 -34.66 25.48
N GLU A 845 -8.81 -35.15 26.62
CA GLU A 845 -10.07 -35.88 26.76
C GLU A 845 -11.03 -35.09 27.65
N LYS A 846 -12.29 -35.00 27.23
CA LYS A 846 -13.32 -34.35 28.02
C LYS A 846 -13.80 -35.28 29.13
N ILE A 847 -13.51 -34.92 30.39
CA ILE A 847 -13.82 -35.74 31.57
C ILE A 847 -15.05 -35.25 32.35
N ARG A 848 -15.48 -34.00 32.16
CA ARG A 848 -16.66 -33.41 32.83
C ARG A 848 -17.53 -32.63 31.87
#